data_AF-A0A817IR48-F1
#
_entry.id   AF-A0A817IR48-F1
#
_cell.length_a   1.000
_cell.length_b   1.000
_cell.length_c   1.000
_cell.angle_alpha   90.00
_cell.angle_beta   90.00
_cell.angle_gamma   90.00
#
_symmetry.space_group_name_H-M   'P 1'
#
loop_
_entity.id
_entity.type
_entity.pdbx_description
1 polymer ?
#
loop_
_entity_poly.entity_id
_entity_poly.type
_entity_poly.pdbx_seq_one_letter_code
_entity_poly.pdbx_strand_id
1 'polypeptide(L)'
;MASKMEKLKSKANDAFSAEQYDEAIDLYTQAIALDENNHFLYSNRSAAYTKSYKYKAALKDAEQCLKLKPDFVKGYSRKGAALLLLKRYEEAINTYEEGLTIDSTNETLLNDLETARKAATDVIVVCSSSKFLFEKICKAGGNSVLASYKSQLKKSKNSVISVQADGELASKQIYFLSWKADADVSILRESIENFVSDAFEKAVEENHRSIAYPAIGCGQFGCSIDLVAQAMIREVHRKQQGHDISVTFVIQEARTDIYDEFQNQIQLLEAEMSPTDLKTMSATVKKGVIEIEQGDIIKQKVDVIIGSSSSGFLRQAITEAAGNEVQKAYKKELKNHANSTLISVPSGALPCKQIFFVKWEPDDDEDILRQSIVDLISTVVQNVISHKFTSIAFPAIGCGLHGCSTQIVIGTMVREMKKHLVKRDLCWKVKFVVQPNQENIYDEFCKVLITHDGLHESNIYQLPPTWEKSTEHQIRFIVPATTDEYKSIVSNFDQTMTGKYTEIIHIERIQNERWYKQYVAHREDFIRRLVEDTEKHLYHGCPEQAANLIMEDCFNRSFAGVNGNFNSCCFVKISIVFVFLRSGTVYGFGVYFSSNASYSHGFAHANANGERCMFIARVLVGKTTKGNSSMKTRPLGFDSTTDEKHIFVTYHDAQAYAEYLITYK
;
A
#
# COMPACT_ATOMS: atom_id res chain seq x y z
N MET A 1 16.50 54.07 11.24
CA MET A 1 15.39 53.48 12.02
C MET A 1 14.41 52.87 11.03
N ALA A 2 14.08 51.58 11.12
CA ALA A 2 13.05 51.00 10.26
C ALA A 2 11.68 51.67 10.53
N SER A 3 10.92 51.96 9.47
CA SER A 3 9.60 52.57 9.58
C SER A 3 8.66 51.70 10.43
N LYS A 4 7.62 52.30 11.02
CA LYS A 4 6.64 51.55 11.83
C LYS A 4 6.01 50.39 11.03
N MET A 5 5.73 50.61 9.75
CA MET A 5 5.23 49.59 8.82
C MET A 5 6.25 48.45 8.65
N GLU A 6 7.53 48.75 8.41
CA GLU A 6 8.57 47.73 8.24
C GLU A 6 8.77 46.88 9.49
N LYS A 7 8.65 47.47 10.68
CA LYS A 7 8.66 46.71 11.96
C LYS A 7 7.46 45.77 12.08
N LEU A 8 6.25 46.22 11.70
CA LEU A 8 5.05 45.38 11.71
C LEU A 8 5.15 44.25 10.69
N LYS A 9 5.64 44.54 9.48
CA LYS A 9 5.91 43.53 8.44
C LYS A 9 6.91 42.48 8.92
N SER A 10 8.01 42.90 9.56
CA SER A 10 8.98 41.97 10.13
C SER A 10 8.34 41.06 11.18
N LYS A 11 7.59 41.63 12.14
CA LYS A 11 6.87 40.83 13.15
C LYS A 11 5.85 39.89 12.53
N ALA A 12 5.15 40.32 11.48
CA ALA A 12 4.20 39.48 10.76
C ALA A 12 4.89 38.32 10.05
N ASN A 13 6.07 38.55 9.46
CA ASN A 13 6.90 37.49 8.87
C ASN A 13 7.39 36.50 9.95
N ASP A 14 7.77 37.00 11.13
CA ASP A 14 8.22 36.18 12.26
C ASP A 14 7.06 35.30 12.78
N ALA A 15 5.88 35.88 13.00
CA ALA A 15 4.66 35.17 13.38
C ALA A 15 4.24 34.14 12.32
N PHE A 16 4.35 34.49 11.04
CA PHE A 16 4.07 33.55 9.94
C PHE A 16 5.05 32.38 9.95
N SER A 17 6.33 32.62 10.22
CA SER A 17 7.37 31.58 10.29
C SER A 17 7.21 30.70 11.54
N ALA A 18 6.62 31.23 12.61
CA ALA A 18 6.23 30.50 13.82
C ALA A 18 4.86 29.79 13.69
N GLU A 19 4.28 29.74 12.50
CA GLU A 19 2.95 29.15 12.21
C GLU A 19 1.78 29.81 12.96
N GLN A 20 1.98 31.01 13.51
CA GLN A 20 0.95 31.82 14.17
C GLN A 20 0.20 32.67 13.14
N TYR A 21 -0.54 32.00 12.26
CA TYR A 21 -1.08 32.63 11.05
C TYR A 21 -2.13 33.72 11.32
N ASP A 22 -2.98 33.58 12.35
CA ASP A 22 -3.96 34.61 12.71
C ASP A 22 -3.28 35.88 13.26
N GLU A 23 -2.23 35.72 14.07
CA GLU A 23 -1.43 36.87 14.53
C GLU A 23 -0.70 37.54 13.35
N ALA A 24 -0.15 36.76 12.42
CA ALA A 24 0.46 37.28 11.21
C ALA A 24 -0.55 38.08 10.38
N ILE A 25 -1.79 37.59 10.22
CA ILE A 25 -2.89 38.29 9.54
C ILE A 25 -3.16 39.64 10.19
N ASP A 26 -3.25 39.69 11.53
CA ASP A 26 -3.53 40.92 12.26
C ASP A 26 -2.38 41.93 12.11
N LEU A 27 -1.14 41.47 12.21
CA LEU A 27 0.06 42.30 12.03
C LEU A 27 0.19 42.83 10.60
N TYR A 28 -0.07 42.00 9.58
CA TYR A 28 -0.12 42.48 8.19
C TYR A 28 -1.27 43.46 7.98
N THR A 29 -2.43 43.25 8.62
CA THR A 29 -3.56 44.19 8.54
C THR A 29 -3.21 45.55 9.11
N GLN A 30 -2.50 45.58 10.25
CA GLN A 30 -1.96 46.81 10.82
C GLN A 30 -0.90 47.45 9.91
N ALA A 31 -0.04 46.66 9.26
CA ALA A 31 0.95 47.16 8.33
C ALA A 31 0.30 47.78 7.08
N ILE A 32 -0.75 47.14 6.53
CA ILE A 32 -1.51 47.62 5.37
C ILE A 32 -2.22 48.94 5.69
N ALA A 33 -2.73 49.11 6.91
CA ALA A 33 -3.32 50.37 7.35
C ALA A 33 -2.33 51.55 7.37
N LEU A 34 -1.01 51.28 7.35
CA LEU A 34 0.03 52.30 7.25
C LEU A 34 0.52 52.53 5.81
N ASP A 35 0.34 51.55 4.92
CA ASP A 35 0.72 51.61 3.50
C ASP A 35 -0.17 50.67 2.67
N GLU A 36 -1.29 51.23 2.19
CA GLU A 36 -2.30 50.51 1.41
C GLU A 36 -1.88 50.23 -0.04
N ASN A 37 -0.76 50.80 -0.50
CA ASN A 37 -0.26 50.63 -1.87
C ASN A 37 0.85 49.58 -1.96
N ASN A 38 1.16 48.90 -0.85
CA ASN A 38 2.24 47.92 -0.79
C ASN A 38 1.77 46.51 -1.18
N HIS A 39 1.96 46.15 -2.45
CA HIS A 39 1.58 44.83 -2.98
C HIS A 39 2.22 43.64 -2.21
N PHE A 40 3.42 43.81 -1.61
CA PHE A 40 4.02 42.73 -0.80
C PHE A 40 3.20 42.40 0.45
N LEU A 41 2.59 43.40 1.10
CA LEU A 41 1.77 43.18 2.29
C LEU A 41 0.52 42.37 1.96
N TYR A 42 -0.16 42.69 0.85
CA TYR A 42 -1.29 41.90 0.36
C TYR A 42 -0.88 40.49 -0.07
N SER A 43 0.26 40.34 -0.77
CA SER A 43 0.79 39.02 -1.14
C SER A 43 1.11 38.14 0.06
N ASN A 44 1.69 38.72 1.11
CA ASN A 44 2.04 38.00 2.33
C ASN A 44 0.83 37.70 3.20
N ARG A 45 -0.12 38.63 3.34
CA ARG A 45 -1.37 38.39 4.06
C ARG A 45 -2.26 37.39 3.34
N SER A 46 -2.29 37.39 2.01
CA SER A 46 -2.92 36.33 1.21
C SER A 46 -2.35 34.95 1.55
N ALA A 47 -1.02 34.83 1.66
CA ALA A 47 -0.38 33.58 2.08
C ALA A 47 -0.80 33.16 3.50
N ALA A 48 -0.86 34.12 4.43
CA ALA A 48 -1.31 33.87 5.81
C ALA A 48 -2.78 33.43 5.85
N TYR A 49 -3.67 34.07 5.09
CA TYR A 49 -5.06 33.64 4.94
C TYR A 49 -5.18 32.24 4.35
N THR A 50 -4.36 31.90 3.35
CA THR A 50 -4.32 30.55 2.80
C THR A 50 -3.92 29.51 3.86
N LYS A 51 -2.90 29.80 4.68
CA LYS A 51 -2.46 28.93 5.78
C LYS A 51 -3.46 28.84 6.93
N SER A 52 -4.25 29.88 7.17
CA SER A 52 -5.39 29.89 8.11
C SER A 52 -6.70 29.34 7.51
N TYR A 53 -6.68 28.68 6.35
CA TYR A 53 -7.86 28.10 5.68
C TYR A 53 -8.95 29.14 5.27
N LYS A 54 -8.61 30.43 5.22
CA LYS A 54 -9.50 31.57 4.89
C LYS A 54 -9.42 31.93 3.39
N TYR A 55 -9.74 30.97 2.52
CA TYR A 55 -9.42 31.06 1.08
C TYR A 55 -10.10 32.20 0.32
N LYS A 56 -11.34 32.56 0.66
CA LYS A 56 -12.03 33.70 0.03
C LYS A 56 -11.32 35.03 0.33
N ALA A 57 -10.80 35.19 1.55
CA ALA A 57 -10.01 36.36 1.93
C ALA A 57 -8.64 36.35 1.25
N ALA A 58 -8.00 35.18 1.16
CA ALA A 58 -6.75 35.01 0.43
C ALA A 58 -6.87 35.41 -1.04
N LEU A 59 -7.96 35.01 -1.71
CA LEU A 59 -8.25 35.37 -3.09
C LEU A 59 -8.39 36.89 -3.25
N LYS A 60 -9.18 37.53 -2.38
CA LYS A 60 -9.38 38.99 -2.41
C LYS A 60 -8.06 39.76 -2.26
N ASP A 61 -7.19 39.33 -1.35
CA ASP A 61 -5.88 39.96 -1.17
C ASP A 61 -4.93 39.69 -2.36
N ALA A 62 -4.99 38.50 -2.97
CA ALA A 62 -4.20 38.20 -4.16
C ALA A 62 -4.65 39.04 -5.37
N GLU A 63 -5.95 39.24 -5.54
CA GLU A 63 -6.52 40.13 -6.56
C GLU A 63 -6.11 41.59 -6.31
N GLN A 64 -6.16 42.05 -5.06
CA GLN A 64 -5.70 43.39 -4.70
C GLN A 64 -4.19 43.57 -4.93
N CYS A 65 -3.38 42.55 -4.64
CA CYS A 65 -1.94 42.53 -4.95
C CYS A 65 -1.69 42.73 -6.46
N LEU A 66 -2.38 41.96 -7.31
CA LEU A 66 -2.25 42.06 -8.77
C LEU A 66 -2.84 43.37 -9.32
N LYS A 67 -3.87 43.93 -8.67
CA LYS A 67 -4.38 45.27 -9.01
C LYS A 67 -3.35 46.37 -8.76
N LEU A 68 -2.59 46.26 -7.66
CA LEU A 68 -1.53 47.21 -7.33
C LEU A 68 -0.28 47.02 -8.21
N LYS A 69 0.06 45.77 -8.55
CA LYS A 69 1.25 45.43 -9.34
C LYS A 69 0.98 44.25 -10.29
N PRO A 70 0.49 44.52 -11.52
CA PRO A 70 0.12 43.46 -12.47
C PRO A 70 1.27 42.62 -12.99
N ASP A 71 2.51 43.12 -12.98
CA ASP A 71 3.72 42.40 -13.40
C ASP A 71 4.36 41.57 -12.26
N PHE A 72 3.72 41.49 -11.09
CA PHE A 72 4.24 40.74 -9.96
C PHE A 72 3.85 39.25 -10.05
N VAL A 73 4.74 38.45 -10.63
CA VAL A 73 4.56 36.99 -10.87
C VAL A 73 4.06 36.24 -9.63
N LYS A 74 4.60 36.54 -8.45
CA LYS A 74 4.19 35.90 -7.18
C LYS A 74 2.73 36.19 -6.81
N GLY A 75 2.15 37.29 -7.27
CA GLY A 75 0.73 37.59 -7.13
C GLY A 75 -0.16 36.57 -7.85
N TYR A 76 0.23 36.12 -9.05
CA TYR A 76 -0.45 35.06 -9.79
C TYR A 76 -0.36 33.73 -9.05
N SER A 77 0.81 33.40 -8.47
CA SER A 77 0.95 32.21 -7.61
C SER A 77 -0.03 32.27 -6.43
N ARG A 78 -0.19 33.43 -5.77
CA ARG A 78 -1.14 33.59 -4.65
C ARG A 78 -2.60 33.44 -5.09
N LYS A 79 -2.98 34.07 -6.21
CA LYS A 79 -4.35 34.05 -6.73
C LYS A 79 -4.73 32.64 -7.18
N GLY A 80 -3.86 31.98 -7.96
CA GLY A 80 -4.08 30.62 -8.41
C GLY A 80 -4.14 29.63 -7.24
N ALA A 81 -3.29 29.77 -6.22
CA ALA A 81 -3.34 28.89 -5.05
C ALA A 81 -4.65 29.04 -4.26
N ALA A 82 -5.15 30.27 -4.10
CA ALA A 82 -6.45 30.52 -3.47
C ALA A 82 -7.62 29.94 -4.29
N LEU A 83 -7.60 30.10 -5.62
CA LEU A 83 -8.61 29.52 -6.52
C LEU A 83 -8.59 27.98 -6.50
N LEU A 84 -7.40 27.39 -6.50
CA LEU A 84 -7.20 25.94 -6.39
C LEU A 84 -7.81 25.38 -5.11
N LEU A 85 -7.62 26.06 -3.98
CA LEU A 85 -8.19 25.67 -2.68
C LEU A 85 -9.70 25.95 -2.57
N LEU A 86 -10.21 26.88 -3.37
CA LEU A 86 -11.65 27.10 -3.59
C LEU A 86 -12.25 26.13 -4.62
N LYS A 87 -11.47 25.20 -5.17
CA LYS A 87 -11.88 24.24 -6.22
C LYS A 87 -12.32 24.90 -7.54
N ARG A 88 -11.87 26.12 -7.80
CA ARG A 88 -12.12 26.88 -9.04
C ARG A 88 -10.97 26.63 -10.01
N TYR A 89 -10.87 25.40 -10.52
CA TYR A 89 -9.66 24.92 -11.19
C TYR A 89 -9.36 25.62 -12.51
N GLU A 90 -10.36 25.82 -13.38
CA GLU A 90 -10.14 26.52 -14.66
C GLU A 90 -9.70 27.97 -14.45
N GLU A 91 -10.25 28.65 -13.46
CA GLU A 91 -9.80 30.01 -13.13
C GLU A 91 -8.37 30.02 -12.57
N ALA A 92 -7.97 28.96 -11.85
CA ALA A 92 -6.60 28.79 -11.38
C ALA A 92 -5.64 28.52 -12.55
N ILE A 93 -6.01 27.64 -13.49
CA ILE A 93 -5.26 27.35 -14.72
C ILE A 93 -5.04 28.64 -15.51
N ASN A 94 -6.11 29.37 -15.81
CA ASN A 94 -6.04 30.65 -16.51
C ASN A 94 -5.14 31.66 -15.78
N THR A 95 -5.25 31.74 -14.45
CA THR A 95 -4.41 32.64 -13.64
C THR A 95 -2.92 32.28 -13.73
N TYR A 96 -2.56 30.99 -13.70
CA TYR A 96 -1.17 30.57 -13.82
C TYR A 96 -0.63 30.79 -15.24
N GLU A 97 -1.45 30.53 -16.27
CA GLU A 97 -1.11 30.81 -17.66
C GLU A 97 -0.88 32.32 -17.89
N GLU A 98 -1.74 33.19 -17.36
CA GLU A 98 -1.53 34.64 -17.35
C GLU A 98 -0.20 35.02 -16.71
N GLY A 99 0.14 34.45 -15.54
CA GLY A 99 1.43 34.69 -14.88
C GLY A 99 2.63 34.23 -15.72
N LEU A 100 2.51 33.10 -16.44
CA LEU A 100 3.53 32.56 -17.34
C LEU A 100 3.71 33.40 -18.61
N THR A 101 2.72 34.23 -18.99
CA THR A 101 2.93 35.22 -20.06
C THR A 101 3.92 36.31 -19.67
N ILE A 102 4.10 36.56 -18.36
CA ILE A 102 5.03 37.54 -17.80
C ILE A 102 6.41 36.91 -17.60
N ASP A 103 6.47 35.71 -17.00
CA ASP A 103 7.68 34.92 -16.82
C ASP A 103 7.44 33.47 -17.22
N SER A 104 7.73 33.17 -18.49
CA SER A 104 7.53 31.83 -19.07
C SER A 104 8.41 30.74 -18.48
N THR A 105 9.47 31.11 -17.74
CA THR A 105 10.43 30.17 -17.13
C THR A 105 10.19 29.95 -15.64
N ASN A 106 9.11 30.49 -15.09
CA ASN A 106 8.84 30.41 -13.67
C ASN A 106 8.47 28.97 -13.23
N GLU A 107 9.42 28.26 -12.62
CA GLU A 107 9.23 26.88 -12.16
C GLU A 107 8.05 26.72 -11.20
N THR A 108 7.80 27.71 -10.33
CA THR A 108 6.68 27.64 -9.37
C THR A 108 5.35 27.66 -10.10
N LEU A 109 5.15 28.58 -11.05
CA LEU A 109 3.92 28.66 -11.83
C LEU A 109 3.73 27.45 -12.75
N LEU A 110 4.81 26.90 -13.35
CA LEU A 110 4.73 25.69 -14.16
C LEU A 110 4.26 24.48 -13.33
N ASN A 111 4.85 24.28 -12.15
CA ASN A 111 4.45 23.19 -11.23
C ASN A 111 3.02 23.38 -10.70
N ASP A 112 2.65 24.61 -10.36
CA ASP A 112 1.32 24.95 -9.86
C ASP A 112 0.24 24.81 -10.96
N LEU A 113 0.57 25.16 -12.22
CA LEU A 113 -0.27 24.95 -13.39
C LEU A 113 -0.49 23.46 -13.66
N GLU A 114 0.57 22.66 -13.62
CA GLU A 114 0.45 21.21 -13.77
C GLU A 114 -0.44 20.62 -12.67
N THR A 115 -0.26 21.09 -11.42
CA THR A 115 -1.11 20.70 -10.29
C THR A 115 -2.58 21.09 -10.50
N ALA A 116 -2.84 22.28 -11.05
CA ALA A 116 -4.20 22.73 -11.35
C ALA A 116 -4.84 21.94 -12.49
N ARG A 117 -4.08 21.64 -13.56
CA ARG A 117 -4.53 20.80 -14.67
C ARG A 117 -4.84 19.37 -14.24
N LYS A 118 -4.00 18.79 -13.37
CA LYS A 118 -4.27 17.47 -12.75
C LYS A 118 -5.53 17.49 -11.87
N ALA A 119 -5.82 18.62 -11.21
CA ALA A 119 -7.02 18.78 -10.40
C ALA A 119 -8.29 19.04 -11.23
N ALA A 120 -8.16 19.58 -12.44
CA ALA A 120 -9.23 19.77 -13.41
C ALA A 120 -9.43 18.51 -14.27
N THR A 121 -10.03 17.47 -13.69
CA THR A 121 -10.35 16.25 -14.46
C THR A 121 -11.48 16.53 -15.46
N ASP A 122 -11.24 16.31 -16.76
CA ASP A 122 -12.22 16.51 -17.83
C ASP A 122 -13.39 15.52 -17.71
N VAL A 123 -13.09 14.25 -17.43
CA VAL A 123 -14.09 13.17 -17.40
C VAL A 123 -14.11 12.43 -16.07
N ILE A 124 -15.29 12.22 -15.49
CA ILE A 124 -15.47 11.32 -14.34
C ILE A 124 -16.20 10.06 -14.79
N VAL A 125 -15.63 8.89 -14.49
CA VAL A 125 -16.24 7.59 -14.73
C VAL A 125 -17.10 7.18 -13.53
N VAL A 126 -18.31 6.68 -13.80
CA VAL A 126 -19.27 6.26 -12.77
C VAL A 126 -19.82 4.88 -13.12
N CYS A 127 -19.68 3.93 -12.19
CA CYS A 127 -20.38 2.66 -12.28
C CYS A 127 -21.85 2.86 -11.93
N SER A 128 -22.74 2.82 -12.92
CA SER A 128 -24.18 3.03 -12.76
C SER A 128 -24.87 1.95 -11.93
N SER A 129 -24.25 0.76 -11.82
CA SER A 129 -24.71 -0.32 -10.94
C SER A 129 -24.38 -0.08 -9.46
N SER A 130 -23.46 0.86 -9.14
CA SER A 130 -23.20 1.28 -7.77
C SER A 130 -24.22 2.34 -7.34
N LYS A 131 -25.23 1.93 -6.57
CA LYS A 131 -26.30 2.83 -6.10
C LYS A 131 -25.75 4.05 -5.36
N PHE A 132 -24.78 3.83 -4.46
CA PHE A 132 -24.19 4.90 -3.65
C PHE A 132 -23.46 5.96 -4.47
N LEU A 133 -22.56 5.53 -5.37
CA LEU A 133 -21.78 6.47 -6.19
C LEU A 133 -22.68 7.18 -7.21
N PHE A 134 -23.57 6.42 -7.86
CA PHE A 134 -24.52 6.96 -8.84
C PHE A 134 -25.42 8.03 -8.23
N GLU A 135 -26.03 7.77 -7.07
CA GLU A 135 -26.91 8.74 -6.39
C GLU A 135 -26.15 10.00 -5.96
N LYS A 136 -24.92 9.86 -5.45
CA LYS A 136 -24.09 11.01 -5.07
C LYS A 136 -23.75 11.90 -6.25
N ILE A 137 -23.31 11.31 -7.36
CA ILE A 137 -22.97 12.08 -8.57
C ILE A 137 -24.21 12.72 -9.18
N CYS A 138 -25.35 12.02 -9.24
CA CYS A 138 -26.59 12.62 -9.72
C CYS A 138 -27.09 13.75 -8.80
N LYS A 139 -26.89 13.64 -7.49
CA LYS A 139 -27.24 14.71 -6.54
C LYS A 139 -26.35 15.95 -6.74
N ALA A 140 -25.04 15.76 -6.90
CA ALA A 140 -24.10 16.85 -7.17
C ALA A 140 -24.32 17.48 -8.56
N GLY A 141 -24.65 16.64 -9.55
CA GLY A 141 -24.93 17.05 -10.93
C GLY A 141 -26.31 17.69 -11.15
N GLY A 142 -27.19 17.61 -10.16
CA GLY A 142 -28.56 18.13 -10.27
C GLY A 142 -29.48 17.35 -11.22
N ASN A 143 -30.67 17.90 -11.45
CA ASN A 143 -31.72 17.24 -12.23
C ASN A 143 -31.37 17.08 -13.73
N SER A 144 -30.50 17.94 -14.27
CA SER A 144 -30.07 17.93 -15.68
C SER A 144 -29.26 16.68 -16.02
N VAL A 145 -28.30 16.31 -15.16
CA VAL A 145 -27.48 15.09 -15.32
C VAL A 145 -28.36 13.84 -15.30
N LEU A 146 -29.27 13.73 -14.33
CA LEU A 146 -30.15 12.56 -14.22
C LEU A 146 -31.14 12.43 -15.40
N ALA A 147 -31.69 13.55 -15.87
CA ALA A 147 -32.58 13.57 -17.04
C ALA A 147 -31.84 13.15 -18.31
N SER A 148 -30.62 13.66 -18.50
CA SER A 148 -29.76 13.36 -19.65
C SER A 148 -29.36 11.88 -19.67
N TYR A 149 -28.95 11.33 -18.51
CA TYR A 149 -28.67 9.90 -18.35
C TYR A 149 -29.87 9.03 -18.75
N LYS A 150 -31.07 9.30 -18.21
CA LYS A 150 -32.28 8.53 -18.53
C LYS A 150 -32.69 8.63 -20.00
N SER A 151 -32.49 9.79 -20.63
CA SER A 151 -32.78 10.01 -22.05
C SER A 151 -31.85 9.19 -22.94
N GLN A 152 -30.55 9.21 -22.65
CA GLN A 152 -29.55 8.47 -23.41
C GLN A 152 -29.63 6.96 -23.18
N LEU A 153 -29.97 6.50 -21.96
CA LEU A 153 -30.20 5.09 -21.66
C LEU A 153 -31.28 4.46 -22.56
N LYS A 154 -32.29 5.24 -22.97
CA LYS A 154 -33.34 4.78 -23.89
C LYS A 154 -32.89 4.74 -25.36
N LYS A 155 -31.89 5.54 -25.73
CA LYS A 155 -31.41 5.71 -27.12
C LYS A 155 -30.18 4.86 -27.44
N SER A 156 -29.35 4.57 -26.44
CA SER A 156 -28.04 3.96 -26.62
C SER A 156 -28.10 2.43 -26.56
N LYS A 157 -27.41 1.77 -27.49
CA LYS A 157 -26.96 0.37 -27.37
C LYS A 157 -25.50 0.25 -26.89
N ASN A 158 -24.82 1.36 -26.65
CA ASN A 158 -23.40 1.38 -26.28
C ASN A 158 -23.20 1.06 -24.79
N SER A 159 -22.04 0.49 -24.46
CA SER A 159 -21.61 0.17 -23.10
C SER A 159 -21.34 1.42 -22.24
N VAL A 160 -20.98 2.55 -22.87
CA VAL A 160 -20.69 3.84 -22.22
C VAL A 160 -21.75 4.89 -22.55
N ILE A 161 -22.32 5.52 -21.52
CA ILE A 161 -23.27 6.63 -21.64
C ILE A 161 -22.56 7.94 -21.24
N SER A 162 -22.36 8.84 -22.21
CA SER A 162 -21.63 10.10 -22.06
C SER A 162 -22.59 11.27 -21.79
N VAL A 163 -22.55 11.83 -20.58
CA VAL A 163 -23.44 12.92 -20.13
C VAL A 163 -22.62 14.15 -19.78
N GLN A 164 -23.12 15.33 -20.14
CA GLN A 164 -22.51 16.58 -19.73
C GLN A 164 -22.66 16.81 -18.24
N ALA A 165 -21.54 17.13 -17.59
CA ALA A 165 -21.52 17.49 -16.18
C ALA A 165 -22.18 18.86 -15.98
N ASP A 166 -22.83 19.03 -14.83
CA ASP A 166 -23.56 20.24 -14.47
C ASP A 166 -23.57 20.37 -12.93
N GLY A 167 -24.17 21.43 -12.40
CA GLY A 167 -24.33 21.64 -10.96
C GLY A 167 -23.01 21.90 -10.23
N GLU A 168 -22.72 21.12 -9.19
CA GLU A 168 -21.52 21.25 -8.35
C GLU A 168 -20.32 20.42 -8.87
N LEU A 169 -20.48 19.73 -10.00
CA LEU A 169 -19.43 18.91 -10.59
C LEU A 169 -18.46 19.78 -11.40
N ALA A 170 -17.17 19.69 -11.07
CA ALA A 170 -16.11 20.47 -11.72
C ALA A 170 -15.58 19.83 -13.02
N SER A 171 -16.04 18.63 -13.39
CA SER A 171 -15.66 17.97 -14.64
C SER A 171 -16.46 18.51 -15.83
N LYS A 172 -16.01 18.20 -17.05
CA LYS A 172 -16.73 18.56 -18.28
C LYS A 172 -17.79 17.51 -18.61
N GLN A 173 -17.43 16.23 -18.50
CA GLN A 173 -18.28 15.08 -18.83
C GLN A 173 -18.31 14.03 -17.71
N ILE A 174 -19.34 13.18 -17.75
CA ILE A 174 -19.55 12.04 -16.88
C ILE A 174 -19.83 10.82 -17.75
N TYR A 175 -19.04 9.76 -17.58
CA TYR A 175 -19.23 8.49 -18.28
C TYR A 175 -19.89 7.48 -17.35
N PHE A 176 -21.13 7.11 -17.65
CA PHE A 176 -21.85 6.08 -16.92
C PHE A 176 -21.66 4.73 -17.63
N LEU A 177 -21.09 3.77 -16.90
CA LEU A 177 -20.90 2.40 -17.36
C LEU A 177 -21.62 1.46 -16.40
N SER A 178 -22.30 0.44 -16.95
CA SER A 178 -22.91 -0.60 -16.13
C SER A 178 -21.93 -1.76 -15.95
N TRP A 179 -21.62 -2.10 -14.70
CA TRP A 179 -20.73 -3.21 -14.38
C TRP A 179 -21.27 -4.02 -13.20
N LYS A 180 -21.13 -5.35 -13.25
CA LYS A 180 -21.50 -6.26 -12.17
C LYS A 180 -20.35 -7.23 -11.94
N ALA A 181 -20.13 -7.61 -10.69
CA ALA A 181 -19.15 -8.64 -10.37
C ALA A 181 -19.65 -10.01 -10.82
N ASP A 182 -18.84 -10.69 -11.61
CA ASP A 182 -19.04 -12.09 -11.98
C ASP A 182 -18.57 -13.01 -10.84
N ALA A 183 -19.24 -14.16 -10.68
CA ALA A 183 -18.91 -15.13 -9.64
C ALA A 183 -17.59 -15.89 -9.91
N ASP A 184 -17.14 -15.90 -11.16
CA ASP A 184 -15.90 -16.54 -11.59
C ASP A 184 -14.75 -15.52 -11.60
N VAL A 185 -13.74 -15.75 -10.75
CA VAL A 185 -12.55 -14.90 -10.62
C VAL A 185 -11.76 -14.79 -11.94
N SER A 186 -11.81 -15.82 -12.79
CA SER A 186 -11.09 -15.82 -14.08
C SER A 186 -11.71 -14.86 -15.10
N ILE A 187 -13.03 -14.65 -15.05
CA ILE A 187 -13.79 -13.74 -15.92
C ILE A 187 -13.85 -12.33 -15.31
N LEU A 188 -13.82 -12.24 -13.98
CA LEU A 188 -13.87 -10.99 -13.25
C LEU A 188 -12.77 -10.01 -13.68
N ARG A 189 -11.56 -10.50 -13.90
CA ARG A 189 -10.43 -9.69 -14.36
C ARG A 189 -10.68 -9.09 -15.75
N GLU A 190 -11.07 -9.90 -16.71
CA GLU A 190 -11.37 -9.46 -18.08
C GLU A 190 -12.50 -8.42 -18.09
N SER A 191 -13.51 -8.61 -17.23
CA SER A 191 -14.63 -7.68 -17.05
C SER A 191 -14.18 -6.29 -16.53
N ILE A 192 -13.21 -6.24 -15.60
CA ILE A 192 -12.63 -4.99 -15.09
C ILE A 192 -11.76 -4.30 -16.16
N GLU A 193 -10.95 -5.08 -16.88
CA GLU A 193 -10.09 -4.56 -17.95
C GLU A 193 -10.95 -3.95 -19.08
N ASN A 194 -12.05 -4.62 -19.46
CA ASN A 194 -13.02 -4.10 -20.45
C ASN A 194 -13.69 -2.80 -19.98
N PHE A 195 -14.06 -2.70 -18.69
CA PHE A 195 -14.62 -1.47 -18.13
C PHE A 195 -13.66 -0.27 -18.26
N VAL A 196 -12.37 -0.50 -17.99
CA VAL A 196 -11.34 0.53 -18.12
C VAL A 196 -11.14 0.91 -19.58
N SER A 197 -11.00 -0.09 -20.46
CA SER A 197 -10.87 0.04 -21.91
C SER A 197 -11.97 0.91 -22.51
N ASP A 198 -13.24 0.55 -22.27
CA ASP A 198 -14.41 1.21 -22.86
C ASP A 198 -14.45 2.71 -22.52
N ALA A 199 -14.19 3.05 -21.25
CA ALA A 199 -14.17 4.44 -20.81
C ALA A 199 -12.96 5.21 -21.36
N PHE A 200 -11.79 4.57 -21.47
CA PHE A 200 -10.57 5.20 -21.97
C PHE A 200 -10.69 5.52 -23.47
N GLU A 201 -11.14 4.54 -24.26
CA GLU A 201 -11.34 4.70 -25.69
C GLU A 201 -12.37 5.79 -25.98
N LYS A 202 -13.43 5.89 -25.16
CA LYS A 202 -14.40 6.96 -25.30
C LYS A 202 -13.81 8.34 -25.01
N ALA A 203 -12.92 8.44 -24.02
CA ALA A 203 -12.23 9.70 -23.70
C ALA A 203 -11.29 10.14 -24.82
N VAL A 204 -10.59 9.19 -25.44
CA VAL A 204 -9.76 9.43 -26.64
C VAL A 204 -10.63 9.90 -27.81
N GLU A 205 -11.75 9.23 -28.08
CA GLU A 205 -12.68 9.58 -29.17
C GLU A 205 -13.22 11.02 -29.02
N GLU A 206 -13.55 11.42 -27.79
CA GLU A 206 -14.05 12.76 -27.48
C GLU A 206 -12.94 13.82 -27.26
N ASN A 207 -11.66 13.47 -27.46
CA ASN A 207 -10.48 14.34 -27.29
C ASN A 207 -10.33 14.97 -25.88
N HIS A 208 -10.63 14.21 -24.83
CA HIS A 208 -10.38 14.65 -23.45
C HIS A 208 -8.92 14.43 -23.04
N ARG A 209 -8.40 15.28 -22.15
CA ARG A 209 -7.00 15.23 -21.70
C ARG A 209 -6.84 14.54 -20.35
N SER A 210 -7.93 14.34 -19.62
CA SER A 210 -7.90 13.66 -18.32
C SER A 210 -9.17 12.87 -18.00
N ILE A 211 -8.99 11.73 -17.35
CA ILE A 211 -10.09 10.83 -16.96
C ILE A 211 -9.88 10.32 -15.54
N ALA A 212 -10.95 10.31 -14.74
CA ALA A 212 -10.96 9.80 -13.38
C ALA A 212 -11.77 8.51 -13.26
N TYR A 213 -11.14 7.44 -12.79
CA TYR A 213 -11.78 6.16 -12.51
C TYR A 213 -12.06 5.99 -11.01
N PRO A 214 -13.22 5.45 -10.63
CA PRO A 214 -13.42 4.94 -9.27
C PRO A 214 -12.73 3.59 -9.10
N ALA A 215 -12.37 3.21 -7.87
CA ALA A 215 -11.92 1.84 -7.57
C ALA A 215 -13.10 0.86 -7.65
N ILE A 216 -13.36 0.32 -8.85
CA ILE A 216 -14.54 -0.52 -9.13
C ILE A 216 -14.36 -1.89 -8.48
N GLY A 217 -15.41 -2.45 -7.86
CA GLY A 217 -15.31 -3.81 -7.28
C GLY A 217 -14.89 -3.86 -5.81
N CYS A 218 -14.04 -2.93 -5.34
CA CYS A 218 -13.52 -2.89 -3.95
C CYS A 218 -14.53 -2.46 -2.86
N GLY A 219 -15.77 -2.19 -3.24
CA GLY A 219 -16.86 -1.74 -2.38
C GLY A 219 -17.93 -2.81 -2.17
N GLN A 220 -19.18 -2.48 -2.50
CA GLN A 220 -20.35 -3.36 -2.36
C GLN A 220 -20.24 -4.71 -3.09
N PHE A 221 -19.36 -4.80 -4.08
CA PHE A 221 -19.18 -5.99 -4.90
C PHE A 221 -18.22 -7.03 -4.29
N GLY A 222 -17.48 -6.68 -3.23
CA GLY A 222 -16.66 -7.63 -2.45
C GLY A 222 -15.47 -8.22 -3.21
N CYS A 223 -15.00 -7.57 -4.29
CA CYS A 223 -13.86 -8.05 -5.05
C CYS A 223 -12.54 -7.82 -4.29
N SER A 224 -11.57 -8.68 -4.56
CA SER A 224 -10.22 -8.56 -3.99
C SER A 224 -9.55 -7.26 -4.45
N ILE A 225 -9.04 -6.47 -3.49
CA ILE A 225 -8.51 -5.13 -3.74
C ILE A 225 -7.26 -5.17 -4.62
N ASP A 226 -6.39 -6.15 -4.38
CA ASP A 226 -5.18 -6.46 -5.16
C ASP A 226 -5.52 -6.79 -6.62
N LEU A 227 -6.51 -7.65 -6.85
CA LEU A 227 -6.94 -8.05 -8.19
C LEU A 227 -7.47 -6.83 -8.97
N VAL A 228 -8.31 -6.01 -8.33
CA VAL A 228 -8.86 -4.80 -8.95
C VAL A 228 -7.75 -3.80 -9.26
N ALA A 229 -6.90 -3.50 -8.27
CA ALA A 229 -5.81 -2.54 -8.43
C ALA A 229 -4.87 -2.96 -9.57
N GLN A 230 -4.45 -4.22 -9.58
CA GLN A 230 -3.59 -4.77 -10.62
C GLN A 230 -4.24 -4.71 -12.00
N ALA A 231 -5.50 -5.16 -12.13
CA ALA A 231 -6.21 -5.17 -13.41
C ALA A 231 -6.38 -3.75 -13.97
N MET A 232 -6.85 -2.81 -13.14
CA MET A 232 -7.07 -1.43 -13.58
C MET A 232 -5.77 -0.72 -13.95
N ILE A 233 -4.72 -0.83 -13.12
CA ILE A 233 -3.45 -0.12 -13.35
C ILE A 233 -2.73 -0.65 -14.59
N ARG A 234 -2.66 -1.98 -14.76
CA ARG A 234 -2.01 -2.56 -15.95
C ARG A 234 -2.76 -2.24 -17.23
N GLU A 235 -4.09 -2.22 -17.17
CA GLU A 235 -4.90 -1.90 -18.34
C GLU A 235 -4.78 -0.42 -18.74
N VAL A 236 -4.79 0.49 -17.75
CA VAL A 236 -4.50 1.91 -17.99
C VAL A 236 -3.11 2.07 -18.61
N HIS A 237 -2.09 1.44 -18.03
CA HIS A 237 -0.73 1.52 -18.56
C HIS A 237 -0.65 1.07 -20.02
N ARG A 238 -1.28 -0.06 -20.35
CA ARG A 238 -1.34 -0.60 -21.72
C ARG A 238 -1.98 0.38 -22.70
N LYS A 239 -3.10 1.01 -22.32
CA LYS A 239 -3.85 1.94 -23.18
C LYS A 239 -3.22 3.33 -23.28
N GLN A 240 -2.51 3.75 -22.25
CA GLN A 240 -1.84 5.05 -22.22
C GLN A 240 -0.59 5.08 -23.12
N GLN A 241 -0.03 3.92 -23.51
CA GLN A 241 1.06 3.83 -24.47
C GLN A 241 0.65 4.45 -25.83
N GLY A 242 1.13 5.67 -26.10
CA GLY A 242 0.85 6.41 -27.33
C GLY A 242 -0.23 7.50 -27.21
N HIS A 243 -0.81 7.71 -26.02
CA HIS A 243 -1.83 8.74 -25.77
C HIS A 243 -1.44 9.63 -24.58
N ASP A 244 -1.51 10.95 -24.77
CA ASP A 244 -1.25 11.94 -23.72
C ASP A 244 -2.53 12.26 -22.94
N ILE A 245 -3.07 11.25 -22.24
CA ILE A 245 -4.24 11.38 -21.36
C ILE A 245 -3.79 11.12 -19.92
N SER A 246 -4.09 12.06 -19.03
CA SER A 246 -3.86 11.93 -17.58
C SER A 246 -4.94 11.06 -16.95
N VAL A 247 -4.55 9.97 -16.29
CA VAL A 247 -5.49 9.07 -15.61
C VAL A 247 -5.39 9.21 -14.10
N THR A 248 -6.53 9.37 -13.44
CA THR A 248 -6.62 9.53 -11.99
C THR A 248 -7.50 8.43 -11.39
N PHE A 249 -7.03 7.73 -10.36
CA PHE A 249 -7.89 6.84 -9.57
C PHE A 249 -8.44 7.58 -8.35
N VAL A 250 -9.76 7.60 -8.21
CA VAL A 250 -10.48 8.28 -7.13
C VAL A 250 -10.93 7.26 -6.10
N ILE A 251 -10.36 7.38 -4.91
CA ILE A 251 -10.57 6.47 -3.78
C ILE A 251 -11.17 7.26 -2.63
N GLN A 252 -12.13 6.66 -1.92
CA GLN A 252 -12.78 7.31 -0.78
C GLN A 252 -11.79 7.43 0.38
N GLU A 253 -11.73 8.61 1.00
CA GLU A 253 -10.76 8.97 2.05
C GLU A 253 -10.71 7.97 3.23
N ALA A 254 -11.84 7.34 3.56
CA ALA A 254 -11.93 6.34 4.63
C ALA A 254 -11.32 4.96 4.26
N ARG A 255 -10.91 4.72 3.01
CA ARG A 255 -10.41 3.44 2.50
C ARG A 255 -8.94 3.54 2.09
N THR A 256 -8.07 3.70 3.09
CA THR A 256 -6.61 3.76 2.87
C THR A 256 -6.04 2.44 2.38
N ASP A 257 -6.68 1.32 2.70
CA ASP A 257 -6.37 -0.03 2.19
C ASP A 257 -6.37 -0.09 0.66
N ILE A 258 -7.38 0.49 0.01
CA ILE A 258 -7.47 0.56 -1.45
C ILE A 258 -6.40 1.53 -2.00
N TYR A 259 -6.19 2.66 -1.33
CA TYR A 259 -5.19 3.64 -1.75
C TYR A 259 -3.78 3.05 -1.75
N ASP A 260 -3.39 2.41 -0.65
CA ASP A 260 -2.07 1.80 -0.48
C ASP A 260 -1.85 0.71 -1.54
N GLU A 261 -2.86 -0.11 -1.83
CA GLU A 261 -2.72 -1.17 -2.84
C GLU A 261 -2.60 -0.62 -4.26
N PHE A 262 -3.38 0.41 -4.63
CA PHE A 262 -3.21 1.08 -5.92
C PHE A 262 -1.83 1.75 -6.04
N GLN A 263 -1.32 2.35 -4.95
CA GLN A 263 0.04 2.91 -4.93
C GLN A 263 1.10 1.83 -5.08
N ASN A 264 0.95 0.69 -4.39
CA ASN A 264 1.85 -0.45 -4.51
C ASN A 264 1.90 -0.96 -5.96
N GLN A 265 0.75 -1.15 -6.60
CA GLN A 265 0.69 -1.62 -7.99
C GLN A 265 1.31 -0.61 -8.99
N ILE A 266 1.19 0.70 -8.74
CA ILE A 266 1.88 1.73 -9.53
C ILE A 266 3.40 1.63 -9.35
N GLN A 267 3.88 1.54 -8.10
CA GLN A 267 5.31 1.41 -7.81
C GLN A 267 5.90 0.12 -8.39
N LEU A 268 5.16 -0.99 -8.35
CA LEU A 268 5.54 -2.25 -8.96
C LEU A 268 5.69 -2.11 -10.48
N LEU A 269 4.74 -1.43 -11.13
CA LEU A 269 4.77 -1.17 -12.56
C LEU A 269 5.92 -0.21 -12.95
N GLU A 270 6.18 0.83 -12.16
CA GLU A 270 7.32 1.74 -12.35
C GLU A 270 8.66 1.00 -12.17
N ALA A 271 8.75 0.08 -11.22
CA ALA A 271 9.90 -0.80 -11.01
C ALA A 271 10.09 -1.80 -12.17
N GLU A 272 9.00 -2.27 -12.81
CA GLU A 272 9.06 -3.08 -14.04
C GLU A 272 9.66 -2.30 -15.23
N MET A 273 9.55 -0.97 -15.23
CA MET A 273 10.01 -0.07 -16.31
C MET A 273 11.43 0.51 -16.09
N SER A 274 11.99 0.37 -14.88
CA SER A 274 13.34 0.82 -14.55
C SER A 274 14.39 -0.20 -15.02
N PRO A 275 15.50 0.22 -15.65
CA PRO A 275 16.62 -0.67 -15.96
C PRO A 275 17.35 -1.04 -14.66
N THR A 276 16.93 -2.11 -14.00
CA THR A 276 17.58 -2.64 -12.81
C THR A 276 18.70 -3.60 -13.22
N ASP A 277 19.91 -3.43 -12.68
CA ASP A 277 21.00 -4.38 -12.83
C ASP A 277 20.55 -5.78 -12.35
N LEU A 278 20.53 -6.76 -13.25
CA LEU A 278 20.05 -8.11 -12.96
C LEU A 278 20.94 -8.76 -11.89
N LYS A 279 20.36 -9.10 -10.73
CA LYS A 279 21.06 -9.75 -9.62
C LYS A 279 21.16 -11.26 -9.86
N THR A 280 22.30 -11.85 -9.52
CA THR A 280 22.50 -13.31 -9.55
C THR A 280 23.25 -13.75 -8.30
N MET A 281 22.80 -14.85 -7.68
CA MET A 281 23.44 -15.49 -6.54
C MET A 281 23.63 -16.98 -6.82
N SER A 282 24.73 -17.58 -6.38
CA SER A 282 24.99 -19.01 -6.60
C SER A 282 25.59 -19.69 -5.38
N ALA A 283 25.24 -20.95 -5.15
CA ALA A 283 25.88 -21.81 -4.16
C ALA A 283 26.29 -23.15 -4.77
N THR A 284 27.48 -23.61 -4.41
CA THR A 284 27.97 -24.94 -4.81
C THR A 284 27.53 -25.97 -3.79
N VAL A 285 26.84 -27.01 -4.27
CA VAL A 285 26.36 -28.13 -3.45
C VAL A 285 27.09 -29.38 -3.92
N LYS A 286 28.18 -29.72 -3.22
CA LYS A 286 29.10 -30.82 -3.57
C LYS A 286 29.68 -30.65 -4.99
N LYS A 287 29.11 -31.32 -6.00
CA LYS A 287 29.52 -31.24 -7.42
C LYS A 287 28.54 -30.45 -8.30
N GLY A 288 27.35 -30.12 -7.78
CA GLY A 288 26.34 -29.34 -8.48
C GLY A 288 26.37 -27.87 -8.07
N VAL A 289 25.71 -27.03 -8.86
CA VAL A 289 25.57 -25.59 -8.59
C VAL A 289 24.09 -25.22 -8.65
N ILE A 290 23.61 -24.51 -7.63
CA ILE A 290 22.28 -23.88 -7.63
C ILE A 290 22.48 -22.37 -7.76
N GLU A 291 21.87 -21.76 -8.78
CA GLU A 291 21.89 -20.33 -9.06
C GLU A 291 20.48 -19.74 -8.92
N ILE A 292 20.34 -18.61 -8.23
CA ILE A 292 19.15 -17.77 -8.23
C ILE A 292 19.44 -16.57 -9.11
N GLU A 293 18.64 -16.36 -10.15
CA GLU A 293 18.84 -15.30 -11.13
C GLU A 293 17.58 -14.45 -11.25
N GLN A 294 17.72 -13.13 -11.15
CA GLN A 294 16.67 -12.23 -11.60
C GLN A 294 16.69 -12.16 -13.12
N GLY A 295 15.58 -12.51 -13.76
CA GLY A 295 15.51 -12.50 -15.21
C GLY A 295 14.26 -13.16 -15.77
N ASP A 296 14.27 -13.33 -17.08
CA ASP A 296 13.19 -13.99 -17.80
C ASP A 296 13.57 -15.44 -18.11
N ILE A 297 12.69 -16.37 -17.77
CA ILE A 297 12.93 -17.81 -17.94
C ILE A 297 13.10 -18.20 -19.41
N ILE A 298 12.46 -17.47 -20.33
CA ILE A 298 12.56 -17.77 -21.78
C ILE A 298 13.94 -17.44 -22.35
N LYS A 299 14.74 -16.63 -21.65
CA LYS A 299 16.10 -16.23 -22.07
C LYS A 299 17.18 -17.18 -21.57
N GLN A 300 16.81 -18.22 -20.82
CA GLN A 300 17.77 -19.08 -20.12
C GLN A 300 18.40 -20.13 -21.02
N LYS A 301 19.74 -20.16 -21.02
CA LYS A 301 20.54 -21.16 -21.73
C LYS A 301 20.77 -22.38 -20.84
N VAL A 302 19.85 -23.35 -20.90
CA VAL A 302 19.87 -24.60 -20.12
C VAL A 302 19.37 -25.76 -20.98
N ASP A 303 19.63 -27.01 -20.57
CA ASP A 303 19.11 -28.17 -21.28
C ASP A 303 17.57 -28.24 -21.18
N VAL A 304 17.03 -27.98 -19.98
CA VAL A 304 15.59 -28.09 -19.69
C VAL A 304 15.04 -26.81 -19.09
N ILE A 305 13.96 -26.28 -19.67
CA ILE A 305 13.14 -25.22 -19.06
C ILE A 305 11.89 -25.86 -18.45
N ILE A 306 11.59 -25.54 -17.20
CA ILE A 306 10.36 -25.96 -16.53
C ILE A 306 9.29 -24.88 -16.73
N GLY A 307 8.13 -25.29 -17.23
CA GLY A 307 6.91 -24.47 -17.28
C GLY A 307 5.84 -25.05 -16.36
N SER A 308 4.81 -24.26 -16.04
CA SER A 308 3.63 -24.76 -15.34
C SER A 308 2.49 -24.98 -16.34
N SER A 309 1.82 -26.13 -16.28
CA SER A 309 0.60 -26.35 -17.08
C SER A 309 -0.64 -25.70 -16.46
N SER A 310 -0.61 -25.46 -15.15
CA SER A 310 -1.71 -24.85 -14.37
C SER A 310 -1.71 -23.32 -14.46
N SER A 311 -0.54 -22.70 -14.64
CA SER A 311 -0.43 -21.24 -14.83
C SER A 311 -0.67 -20.83 -16.28
N GLY A 312 -1.79 -20.15 -16.54
CA GLY A 312 -2.13 -19.60 -17.87
C GLY A 312 -1.06 -18.65 -18.42
N PHE A 313 -0.57 -17.73 -17.58
CA PHE A 313 0.40 -16.69 -17.96
C PHE A 313 1.78 -17.27 -18.31
N LEU A 314 2.37 -18.08 -17.43
CA LEU A 314 3.70 -18.65 -17.67
C LEU A 314 3.69 -19.64 -18.85
N ARG A 315 2.61 -20.43 -18.98
CA ARG A 315 2.43 -21.34 -20.11
C ARG A 315 2.34 -20.57 -21.43
N GLN A 316 1.56 -19.50 -21.46
CA GLN A 316 1.39 -18.68 -22.65
C GLN A 316 2.72 -18.02 -23.04
N ALA A 317 3.40 -17.37 -22.10
CA ALA A 317 4.70 -16.74 -22.34
C ALA A 317 5.74 -17.71 -22.92
N ILE A 318 5.89 -18.91 -22.33
CA ILE A 318 6.84 -19.93 -22.80
C ILE A 318 6.44 -20.43 -24.20
N THR A 319 5.16 -20.76 -24.41
CA THR A 319 4.72 -21.37 -25.68
C THR A 319 4.66 -20.37 -26.84
N GLU A 320 4.36 -19.10 -26.59
CA GLU A 320 4.45 -18.02 -27.58
C GLU A 320 5.89 -17.75 -27.99
N ALA A 321 6.80 -17.63 -27.01
CA ALA A 321 8.21 -17.41 -27.28
C ALA A 321 8.88 -18.62 -27.99
N ALA A 322 8.42 -19.85 -27.70
CA ALA A 322 8.90 -21.06 -28.36
C ALA A 322 8.34 -21.25 -29.78
N GLY A 323 7.21 -20.61 -30.10
CA GLY A 323 6.58 -20.61 -31.43
C GLY A 323 5.40 -21.58 -31.60
N ASN A 324 4.69 -21.39 -32.72
CA ASN A 324 3.42 -22.06 -33.02
C ASN A 324 3.49 -23.59 -33.07
N GLU A 325 4.64 -24.17 -33.38
CA GLU A 325 4.84 -25.63 -33.40
C GLU A 325 4.78 -26.23 -31.99
N VAL A 326 5.37 -25.54 -31.00
CA VAL A 326 5.38 -25.97 -29.60
C VAL A 326 3.99 -25.85 -28.99
N GLN A 327 3.22 -24.82 -29.35
CA GLN A 327 1.80 -24.71 -28.96
C GLN A 327 0.95 -25.88 -29.45
N LYS A 328 1.17 -26.33 -30.71
CA LYS A 328 0.47 -27.49 -31.27
C LYS A 328 0.92 -28.80 -30.60
N ALA A 329 2.22 -28.97 -30.38
CA ALA A 329 2.77 -30.13 -29.69
C ALA A 329 2.23 -30.24 -28.26
N TYR A 330 2.21 -29.14 -27.50
CA TYR A 330 1.64 -29.10 -26.15
C TYR A 330 0.16 -29.52 -26.14
N LYS A 331 -0.67 -28.96 -27.04
CA LYS A 331 -2.10 -29.32 -27.14
C LYS A 331 -2.30 -30.79 -27.52
N LYS A 332 -1.40 -31.38 -28.30
CA LYS A 332 -1.44 -32.81 -28.67
C LYS A 332 -1.05 -33.69 -27.49
N GLU A 333 0.05 -33.39 -26.82
CA GLU A 333 0.53 -34.16 -25.66
C GLU A 333 -0.44 -34.06 -24.47
N LEU A 334 -1.08 -32.90 -24.26
CA LEU A 334 -2.12 -32.72 -23.26
C LEU A 334 -3.34 -33.64 -23.51
N LYS A 335 -3.68 -33.90 -24.78
CA LYS A 335 -4.78 -34.83 -25.13
C LYS A 335 -4.39 -36.29 -24.95
N ASN A 336 -3.15 -36.64 -25.27
CA ASN A 336 -2.66 -38.02 -25.17
C ASN A 336 -2.38 -38.42 -23.71
N HIS A 337 -2.00 -37.46 -22.86
CA HIS A 337 -1.50 -37.69 -21.51
C HIS A 337 -2.19 -36.76 -20.49
N ALA A 338 -3.52 -36.71 -20.51
CA ALA A 338 -4.34 -35.82 -19.67
C ALA A 338 -4.10 -35.94 -18.15
N ASN A 339 -3.64 -37.11 -17.68
CA ASN A 339 -3.37 -37.41 -16.27
C ASN A 339 -1.87 -37.41 -15.92
N SER A 340 -0.98 -37.03 -16.83
CA SER A 340 0.46 -37.00 -16.54
C SER A 340 0.82 -35.75 -15.73
N THR A 341 1.58 -35.93 -14.65
CA THR A 341 2.16 -34.84 -13.84
C THR A 341 3.17 -34.00 -14.62
N LEU A 342 3.75 -34.55 -15.70
CA LEU A 342 4.74 -33.89 -16.53
C LEU A 342 4.46 -34.11 -18.01
N ILE A 343 4.41 -33.02 -18.77
CA ILE A 343 4.22 -33.01 -20.22
C ILE A 343 5.51 -32.48 -20.85
N SER A 344 6.11 -33.29 -21.71
CA SER A 344 7.36 -32.96 -22.39
C SER A 344 7.08 -32.43 -23.80
N VAL A 345 7.67 -31.29 -24.16
CA VAL A 345 7.57 -30.72 -25.51
C VAL A 345 8.94 -30.25 -26.03
N PRO A 346 9.14 -30.18 -27.36
CA PRO A 346 10.37 -29.64 -27.95
C PRO A 346 10.57 -28.15 -27.62
N SER A 347 11.82 -27.69 -27.68
CA SER A 347 12.21 -26.32 -27.29
C SER A 347 11.77 -25.22 -28.27
N GLY A 348 11.54 -25.56 -29.54
CA GLY A 348 11.19 -24.58 -30.56
C GLY A 348 12.27 -23.51 -30.73
N ALA A 349 11.88 -22.24 -30.63
CA ALA A 349 12.80 -21.11 -30.73
C ALA A 349 13.53 -20.74 -29.42
N LEU A 350 13.24 -21.42 -28.31
CA LEU A 350 13.89 -21.14 -27.03
C LEU A 350 15.33 -21.67 -26.98
N PRO A 351 16.24 -21.02 -26.23
CA PRO A 351 17.63 -21.43 -26.08
C PRO A 351 17.80 -22.63 -25.12
N CYS A 352 16.94 -23.65 -25.23
CA CYS A 352 17.02 -24.90 -24.49
C CYS A 352 16.90 -26.13 -25.40
N LYS A 353 17.11 -27.33 -24.85
CA LYS A 353 16.91 -28.59 -25.59
C LYS A 353 15.48 -29.11 -25.48
N GLN A 354 14.83 -28.90 -24.33
CA GLN A 354 13.49 -29.41 -24.06
C GLN A 354 12.74 -28.54 -23.04
N ILE A 355 11.40 -28.59 -23.09
CA ILE A 355 10.54 -27.89 -22.13
C ILE A 355 9.67 -28.93 -21.42
N PHE A 356 9.66 -28.92 -20.10
CA PHE A 356 8.77 -29.75 -19.29
C PHE A 356 7.70 -28.89 -18.64
N PHE A 357 6.44 -29.09 -19.02
CA PHE A 357 5.29 -28.51 -18.36
C PHE A 357 4.86 -29.40 -17.21
N VAL A 358 4.95 -28.89 -16.00
CA VAL A 358 4.52 -29.61 -14.80
C VAL A 358 3.10 -29.23 -14.42
N LYS A 359 2.29 -30.25 -14.15
CA LYS A 359 0.96 -30.10 -13.55
C LYS A 359 1.10 -30.22 -12.05
N TRP A 360 0.91 -29.09 -11.38
CA TRP A 360 0.96 -28.99 -9.94
C TRP A 360 -0.10 -28.00 -9.48
N GLU A 361 -0.82 -28.38 -8.44
CA GLU A 361 -1.87 -27.60 -7.78
C GLU A 361 -1.53 -27.65 -6.28
N PRO A 362 -1.32 -26.50 -5.64
CA PRO A 362 -1.01 -26.48 -4.22
C PRO A 362 -2.25 -26.79 -3.37
N ASP A 363 -2.03 -27.45 -2.24
CA ASP A 363 -3.03 -27.69 -1.21
C ASP A 363 -2.95 -26.62 -0.11
N ASP A 364 -4.05 -26.40 0.61
CA ASP A 364 -4.11 -25.47 1.75
C ASP A 364 -3.46 -26.08 3.01
N ASP A 365 -3.38 -27.42 3.09
CA ASP A 365 -2.67 -28.12 4.16
C ASP A 365 -1.15 -28.08 3.93
N GLU A 366 -0.39 -27.54 4.90
CA GLU A 366 1.05 -27.37 4.76
C GLU A 366 1.84 -28.67 4.58
N ASP A 367 1.39 -29.79 5.17
CA ASP A 367 2.11 -31.06 5.09
C ASP A 367 1.85 -31.75 3.75
N ILE A 368 0.60 -31.68 3.27
CA ILE A 368 0.26 -32.13 1.91
C ILE A 368 0.98 -31.27 0.87
N LEU A 369 1.03 -29.95 1.08
CA LEU A 369 1.76 -29.01 0.23
C LEU A 369 3.25 -29.38 0.15
N ARG A 370 3.92 -29.60 1.29
CA ARG A 370 5.34 -30.02 1.32
C ARG A 370 5.54 -31.32 0.54
N GLN A 371 4.71 -32.33 0.77
CA GLN A 371 4.83 -33.62 0.10
C GLN A 371 4.63 -33.51 -1.41
N SER A 372 3.64 -32.71 -1.85
CA SER A 372 3.37 -32.49 -3.28
C SER A 372 4.56 -31.87 -4.02
N ILE A 373 5.31 -30.97 -3.36
CA ILE A 373 6.50 -30.33 -3.92
C ILE A 373 7.66 -31.34 -4.00
N VAL A 374 7.82 -32.18 -2.99
CA VAL A 374 8.82 -33.25 -2.98
C VAL A 374 8.58 -34.22 -4.14
N ASP A 375 7.33 -34.59 -4.37
CA ASP A 375 6.93 -35.49 -5.45
C ASP A 375 7.17 -34.83 -6.82
N LEU A 376 6.78 -33.56 -6.98
CA LEU A 376 7.02 -32.76 -8.18
C LEU A 376 8.50 -32.71 -8.55
N ILE A 377 9.36 -32.29 -7.61
CA ILE A 377 10.80 -32.17 -7.83
C ILE A 377 11.41 -33.55 -8.14
N SER A 378 10.97 -34.59 -7.43
CA SER A 378 11.41 -35.97 -7.68
C SER A 378 11.08 -36.43 -9.10
N THR A 379 9.85 -36.18 -9.59
CA THR A 379 9.42 -36.51 -10.94
C THR A 379 10.25 -35.76 -11.99
N VAL A 380 10.48 -34.46 -11.80
CA VAL A 380 11.29 -33.65 -12.73
C VAL A 380 12.72 -34.18 -12.78
N VAL A 381 13.37 -34.40 -11.62
CA VAL A 381 14.75 -34.90 -11.55
C VAL A 381 14.87 -36.27 -12.23
N GLN A 382 13.92 -37.19 -12.03
CA GLN A 382 13.94 -38.50 -12.70
C GLN A 382 13.88 -38.38 -14.23
N ASN A 383 13.05 -37.48 -14.76
CA ASN A 383 12.94 -37.26 -16.20
C ASN A 383 14.19 -36.59 -16.79
N VAL A 384 14.80 -35.65 -16.07
CA VAL A 384 16.06 -35.00 -16.49
C VAL A 384 17.20 -36.04 -16.52
N ILE A 385 17.27 -36.95 -15.54
CA ILE A 385 18.24 -38.06 -15.51
C ILE A 385 18.03 -39.01 -16.71
N SER A 386 16.78 -39.42 -16.98
CA SER A 386 16.49 -40.39 -18.06
C SER A 386 16.88 -39.87 -19.44
N HIS A 387 16.76 -38.55 -19.66
CA HIS A 387 17.16 -37.88 -20.90
C HIS A 387 18.63 -37.45 -20.93
N LYS A 388 19.42 -37.74 -19.88
CA LYS A 388 20.85 -37.40 -19.73
C LYS A 388 21.15 -35.90 -19.82
N PHE A 389 20.23 -35.07 -19.33
CA PHE A 389 20.44 -33.62 -19.23
C PHE A 389 21.20 -33.25 -17.96
N THR A 390 21.86 -32.08 -17.97
CA THR A 390 22.78 -31.63 -16.90
C THR A 390 22.49 -30.22 -16.40
N SER A 391 21.60 -29.48 -17.07
CA SER A 391 21.21 -28.13 -16.66
C SER A 391 19.72 -27.90 -16.77
N ILE A 392 19.15 -27.25 -15.76
CA ILE A 392 17.70 -27.06 -15.63
C ILE A 392 17.38 -25.68 -15.07
N ALA A 393 16.34 -25.03 -15.61
CA ALA A 393 15.80 -23.76 -15.10
C ALA A 393 14.37 -23.94 -14.58
N PHE A 394 14.15 -23.60 -13.32
CA PHE A 394 12.86 -23.52 -12.66
C PHE A 394 12.38 -22.06 -12.60
N PRO A 395 11.10 -21.78 -12.88
CA PRO A 395 10.47 -20.55 -12.45
C PRO A 395 10.24 -20.55 -10.93
N ALA A 396 9.88 -19.41 -10.37
CA ALA A 396 9.30 -19.30 -9.03
C ALA A 396 7.87 -19.92 -8.97
N ILE A 397 7.76 -21.22 -9.29
CA ILE A 397 6.51 -21.97 -9.30
C ILE A 397 5.92 -21.98 -7.88
N GLY A 398 4.61 -21.73 -7.77
CA GLY A 398 3.92 -21.70 -6.48
C GLY A 398 4.18 -20.47 -5.63
N CYS A 399 4.95 -19.50 -6.13
CA CYS A 399 5.20 -18.21 -5.48
C CYS A 399 4.32 -17.08 -6.07
N GLY A 400 3.15 -17.43 -6.61
CA GLY A 400 2.20 -16.53 -7.26
C GLY A 400 0.85 -16.46 -6.52
N LEU A 401 -0.22 -16.09 -7.22
CA LEU A 401 -1.58 -15.80 -6.71
C LEU A 401 -2.33 -16.92 -5.94
N HIS A 402 -1.67 -18.02 -5.59
CA HIS A 402 -2.25 -19.10 -4.78
C HIS A 402 -1.88 -18.79 -3.33
N GLY A 403 -2.83 -18.84 -2.40
CA GLY A 403 -2.67 -18.43 -0.98
C GLY A 403 -1.69 -19.25 -0.14
N CYS A 404 -0.68 -19.85 -0.75
CA CYS A 404 0.29 -20.75 -0.16
C CYS A 404 1.48 -19.96 0.42
N SER A 405 2.04 -20.48 1.51
CA SER A 405 3.22 -19.88 2.12
C SER A 405 4.42 -19.97 1.17
N THR A 406 4.80 -18.83 0.58
CA THR A 406 5.95 -18.70 -0.33
C THR A 406 7.24 -19.21 0.33
N GLN A 407 7.37 -19.05 1.65
CA GLN A 407 8.51 -19.58 2.43
C GLN A 407 8.55 -21.10 2.44
N ILE A 408 7.41 -21.78 2.56
CA ILE A 408 7.33 -23.25 2.54
C ILE A 408 7.68 -23.77 1.16
N VAL A 409 7.15 -23.13 0.11
CA VAL A 409 7.38 -23.54 -1.28
C VAL A 409 8.86 -23.42 -1.64
N ILE A 410 9.44 -22.23 -1.47
CA ILE A 410 10.85 -21.95 -1.76
C ILE A 410 11.77 -22.83 -0.91
N GLY A 411 11.48 -22.89 0.41
CA GLY A 411 12.20 -23.70 1.37
C GLY A 411 12.27 -25.18 0.96
N THR A 412 11.13 -25.74 0.56
CA THR A 412 11.02 -27.16 0.18
C THR A 412 11.66 -27.44 -1.17
N MET A 413 11.46 -26.58 -2.17
CA MET A 413 12.04 -26.74 -3.51
C MET A 413 13.58 -26.72 -3.48
N VAL A 414 14.19 -25.73 -2.82
CA VAL A 414 15.64 -25.61 -2.73
C VAL A 414 16.23 -26.76 -1.92
N ARG A 415 15.60 -27.15 -0.81
CA ARG A 415 16.07 -28.24 0.05
C ARG A 415 16.01 -29.61 -0.65
N GLU A 416 14.90 -29.94 -1.30
CA GLU A 416 14.78 -31.22 -2.00
C GLU A 416 15.75 -31.29 -3.19
N MET A 417 15.99 -30.15 -3.86
CA MET A 417 17.01 -30.08 -4.90
C MET A 417 18.42 -30.30 -4.34
N LYS A 418 18.80 -29.61 -3.26
CA LYS A 418 20.09 -29.83 -2.55
C LYS A 418 20.27 -31.31 -2.21
N LYS A 419 19.24 -31.92 -1.64
CA LYS A 419 19.22 -33.35 -1.27
C LYS A 419 19.40 -34.28 -2.46
N HIS A 420 18.76 -34.02 -3.60
CA HIS A 420 18.97 -34.82 -4.81
C HIS A 420 20.38 -34.66 -5.38
N LEU A 421 20.94 -33.45 -5.42
CA LEU A 421 22.31 -33.20 -5.87
C LEU A 421 23.33 -33.98 -5.02
N VAL A 422 23.16 -33.98 -3.69
CA VAL A 422 24.04 -34.70 -2.76
C VAL A 422 23.84 -36.22 -2.84
N LYS A 423 22.59 -36.69 -2.73
CA LYS A 423 22.26 -38.12 -2.64
C LYS A 423 22.61 -38.88 -3.92
N ARG A 424 22.45 -38.24 -5.09
CA ARG A 424 22.68 -38.87 -6.40
C ARG A 424 24.02 -38.47 -7.04
N ASP A 425 24.86 -37.70 -6.32
CA ASP A 425 26.17 -37.20 -6.78
C ASP A 425 26.12 -36.47 -8.14
N LEU A 426 25.10 -35.65 -8.35
CA LEU A 426 24.84 -34.99 -9.64
C LEU A 426 25.71 -33.74 -9.81
N CYS A 427 26.43 -33.64 -10.94
CA CYS A 427 27.14 -32.44 -11.36
C CYS A 427 26.24 -31.59 -12.26
N TRP A 428 25.12 -31.12 -11.70
CA TRP A 428 24.11 -30.36 -12.43
C TRP A 428 24.18 -28.87 -12.15
N LYS A 429 23.78 -28.08 -13.13
CA LYS A 429 23.54 -26.65 -13.00
C LYS A 429 22.03 -26.39 -12.89
N VAL A 430 21.57 -26.07 -11.69
CA VAL A 430 20.15 -25.75 -11.43
C VAL A 430 20.00 -24.25 -11.31
N LYS A 431 19.08 -23.66 -12.08
CA LYS A 431 18.73 -22.24 -11.98
C LYS A 431 17.31 -22.10 -11.44
N PHE A 432 17.11 -21.22 -10.47
CA PHE A 432 15.80 -20.67 -10.13
C PHE A 432 15.73 -19.24 -10.68
N VAL A 433 14.79 -19.00 -11.57
CA VAL A 433 14.65 -17.74 -12.30
C VAL A 433 13.46 -17.01 -11.71
N VAL A 434 13.74 -15.85 -11.12
CA VAL A 434 12.77 -14.98 -10.47
C VAL A 434 12.59 -13.74 -11.34
N GLN A 435 11.35 -13.29 -11.56
CA GLN A 435 11.17 -12.08 -12.36
C GLN A 435 11.76 -10.86 -11.62
N PRO A 436 12.36 -9.88 -12.33
CA PRO A 436 13.02 -8.73 -11.69
C PRO A 436 12.13 -7.93 -10.74
N ASN A 437 10.82 -7.91 -10.95
CA ASN A 437 9.81 -7.24 -10.12
C ASN A 437 9.44 -8.02 -8.83
N GLN A 438 9.95 -9.24 -8.65
CA GLN A 438 9.67 -10.10 -7.51
C GLN A 438 10.83 -10.10 -6.48
N GLU A 439 11.22 -8.92 -5.99
CA GLU A 439 12.38 -8.77 -5.09
C GLU A 439 12.22 -9.56 -3.78
N ASN A 440 11.03 -9.57 -3.17
CA ASN A 440 10.72 -10.37 -1.98
C ASN A 440 10.94 -11.88 -2.19
N ILE A 441 10.60 -12.38 -3.38
CA ILE A 441 10.76 -13.80 -3.73
C ILE A 441 12.25 -14.09 -3.99
N TYR A 442 12.93 -13.20 -4.69
CA TYR A 442 14.37 -13.31 -4.94
C TYR A 442 15.16 -13.35 -3.62
N ASP A 443 14.85 -12.45 -2.69
CA ASP A 443 15.49 -12.38 -1.38
C ASP A 443 15.22 -13.64 -0.55
N GLU A 444 14.01 -14.19 -0.59
CA GLU A 444 13.69 -15.45 0.10
C GLU A 444 14.43 -16.65 -0.50
N PHE A 445 14.52 -16.74 -1.84
CA PHE A 445 15.36 -17.74 -2.50
C PHE A 445 16.83 -17.62 -2.09
N CYS A 446 17.37 -16.40 -2.03
CA CYS A 446 18.74 -16.13 -1.58
C CYS A 446 18.94 -16.54 -0.11
N LYS A 447 17.99 -16.21 0.76
CA LYS A 447 17.98 -16.57 2.18
C LYS A 447 18.04 -18.09 2.38
N VAL A 448 17.16 -18.83 1.70
CA VAL A 448 17.09 -20.31 1.77
C VAL A 448 18.33 -20.96 1.14
N LEU A 449 18.91 -20.35 0.12
CA LEU A 449 20.12 -20.86 -0.51
C LEU A 449 21.32 -20.83 0.45
N ILE A 450 21.48 -19.75 1.22
CA ILE A 450 22.61 -19.53 2.14
C ILE A 450 22.45 -20.27 3.48
N THR A 451 21.22 -20.58 3.90
CA THR A 451 21.00 -21.33 5.15
C THR A 451 21.55 -22.76 5.00
N HIS A 452 22.49 -23.12 5.88
CA HIS A 452 23.07 -24.48 5.96
C HIS A 452 22.05 -25.42 6.64
N ASP A 453 22.03 -26.69 6.22
CA ASP A 453 21.08 -27.77 6.56
C ASP A 453 20.83 -27.96 8.07
N GLY A 454 20.08 -27.04 8.69
CA GLY A 454 19.80 -27.00 10.11
C GLY A 454 18.49 -26.29 10.40
N LEU A 455 17.39 -26.82 9.86
CA LEU A 455 16.10 -26.72 10.54
C LEU A 455 15.68 -28.16 10.84
N HIS A 456 15.76 -28.51 12.12
CA HIS A 456 15.03 -29.61 12.69
C HIS A 456 13.58 -29.59 12.16
N GLU A 457 13.13 -30.74 11.70
CA GLU A 457 11.72 -31.10 11.64
C GLU A 457 11.07 -30.79 13.00
N SER A 458 9.82 -30.32 12.97
CA SER A 458 8.92 -30.12 14.12
C SER A 458 9.35 -29.07 15.16
N ASN A 459 8.90 -27.84 14.98
CA ASN A 459 8.23 -27.14 16.08
C ASN A 459 6.83 -26.78 15.60
N ILE A 460 5.90 -27.67 15.94
CA ILE A 460 4.47 -27.38 16.02
C ILE A 460 4.34 -26.04 16.73
N TYR A 461 3.62 -25.07 16.15
CA TYR A 461 3.26 -23.83 16.82
C TYR A 461 2.52 -24.18 18.12
N GLN A 462 3.24 -24.19 19.25
CA GLN A 462 2.62 -24.41 20.54
C GLN A 462 2.04 -23.08 21.00
N LEU A 463 0.72 -23.01 21.07
CA LEU A 463 0.04 -21.93 21.78
C LEU A 463 0.55 -21.88 23.22
N PRO A 464 0.60 -20.70 23.86
CA PRO A 464 1.07 -20.59 25.23
C PRO A 464 0.30 -21.58 26.12
N PRO A 465 0.99 -22.36 26.97
CA PRO A 465 0.34 -23.36 27.81
C PRO A 465 -0.62 -22.73 28.84
N THR A 466 -0.50 -21.42 29.06
CA THR A 466 -1.38 -20.60 29.89
C THR A 466 -2.71 -20.27 29.20
N TRP A 467 -2.89 -20.60 27.92
CA TRP A 467 -4.12 -20.27 27.22
C TRP A 467 -5.27 -21.23 27.57
N GLU A 468 -6.42 -20.64 27.89
CA GLU A 468 -7.65 -21.36 28.15
C GLU A 468 -8.27 -21.86 26.82
N LYS A 469 -8.73 -23.11 26.79
CA LYS A 469 -9.42 -23.68 25.62
C LYS A 469 -10.80 -23.04 25.46
N SER A 470 -11.13 -22.56 24.26
CA SER A 470 -12.35 -21.80 24.01
C SER A 470 -13.14 -22.25 22.78
N THR A 471 -14.32 -21.65 22.59
CA THR A 471 -15.13 -21.71 21.36
C THR A 471 -14.51 -20.82 20.28
N GLU A 472 -14.88 -21.01 19.01
CA GLU A 472 -14.25 -20.35 17.84
C GLU A 472 -14.18 -18.81 17.86
N HIS A 473 -14.87 -18.11 18.77
CA HIS A 473 -15.05 -16.65 18.71
C HIS A 473 -14.69 -15.87 19.99
N GLN A 474 -14.31 -16.54 21.10
CA GLN A 474 -13.93 -15.82 22.33
C GLN A 474 -12.42 -15.61 22.42
N ILE A 475 -12.00 -14.34 22.35
CA ILE A 475 -10.59 -13.93 22.41
C ILE A 475 -10.20 -13.26 23.73
N ARG A 476 -11.15 -12.99 24.65
CA ARG A 476 -10.92 -12.29 25.92
C ARG A 476 -11.18 -13.18 27.13
N PHE A 477 -10.22 -13.17 28.05
CA PHE A 477 -10.24 -13.99 29.27
C PHE A 477 -9.87 -13.13 30.46
N ILE A 478 -10.76 -13.01 31.43
CA ILE A 478 -10.49 -12.24 32.65
C ILE A 478 -9.40 -12.97 33.44
N VAL A 479 -8.31 -12.27 33.74
CA VAL A 479 -7.24 -12.78 34.59
C VAL A 479 -7.69 -12.66 36.05
N PRO A 480 -7.88 -13.76 36.80
CA PRO A 480 -8.38 -13.67 38.18
C PRO A 480 -7.35 -13.04 39.12
N ALA A 481 -7.81 -12.14 40.00
CA ALA A 481 -6.97 -11.39 40.93
C ALA A 481 -6.13 -12.26 41.90
N THR A 482 -6.51 -13.52 42.09
CA THR A 482 -5.80 -14.48 42.94
C THR A 482 -4.56 -15.09 42.29
N THR A 483 -4.44 -15.00 40.96
CA THR A 483 -3.34 -15.61 40.19
C THR A 483 -2.03 -14.83 40.33
N ASP A 484 -0.91 -15.52 40.18
CA ASP A 484 0.41 -14.88 40.18
C ASP A 484 0.64 -14.05 38.91
N GLU A 485 -0.02 -14.41 37.80
CA GLU A 485 -0.07 -13.62 36.57
C GLU A 485 -0.64 -12.22 36.83
N TYR A 486 -1.81 -12.12 37.48
CA TYR A 486 -2.41 -10.84 37.85
C TYR A 486 -1.47 -10.01 38.72
N LYS A 487 -0.90 -10.60 39.78
CA LYS A 487 0.02 -9.90 40.70
C LYS A 487 1.27 -9.38 39.97
N SER A 488 1.80 -10.15 39.03
CA SER A 488 2.96 -9.75 38.22
C SER A 488 2.65 -8.55 37.33
N ILE A 489 1.50 -8.57 36.64
CA ILE A 489 1.06 -7.48 35.78
C ILE A 489 0.86 -6.19 36.59
N VAL A 490 0.16 -6.28 37.73
CA VAL A 490 -0.08 -5.12 38.61
C VAL A 490 1.21 -4.57 39.17
N SER A 491 2.13 -5.42 39.66
CA SER A 491 3.43 -4.99 40.17
C SER A 491 4.23 -4.17 39.15
N ASN A 492 4.25 -4.62 37.88
CA ASN A 492 4.93 -3.89 36.80
C ASN A 492 4.22 -2.59 36.41
N PHE A 493 2.89 -2.59 36.39
CA PHE A 493 2.09 -1.39 36.14
C PHE A 493 2.32 -0.32 37.23
N ASP A 494 2.32 -0.73 38.50
CA ASP A 494 2.43 0.14 39.68
C ASP A 494 3.78 0.87 39.76
N GLN A 495 4.86 0.25 39.28
CA GLN A 495 6.20 0.85 39.22
C GLN A 495 6.20 2.24 38.57
N THR A 496 5.28 2.48 37.62
CA THR A 496 5.18 3.77 36.92
C THR A 496 3.83 4.48 37.08
N MET A 497 2.80 3.79 37.58
CA MET A 497 1.44 4.32 37.73
C MET A 497 1.01 4.65 39.16
N THR A 498 1.88 4.46 40.16
CA THR A 498 1.57 4.80 41.56
C THR A 498 1.04 6.24 41.69
N GLY A 499 -0.18 6.38 42.23
CA GLY A 499 -0.84 7.68 42.44
C GLY A 499 -1.52 8.28 41.20
N LYS A 500 -1.58 7.56 40.07
CA LYS A 500 -2.22 8.02 38.82
C LYS A 500 -3.52 7.31 38.46
N TYR A 501 -3.91 6.31 39.26
CA TYR A 501 -5.17 5.59 39.14
C TYR A 501 -5.71 5.28 40.56
N THR A 502 -7.01 5.08 40.69
CA THR A 502 -7.68 4.76 41.96
C THR A 502 -7.93 3.28 42.13
N GLU A 503 -8.30 2.58 41.06
CA GLU A 503 -8.57 1.14 41.09
C GLU A 503 -8.35 0.50 39.71
N ILE A 504 -7.94 -0.77 39.70
CA ILE A 504 -7.98 -1.63 38.51
C ILE A 504 -9.31 -2.36 38.54
N ILE A 505 -10.12 -2.20 37.50
CA ILE A 505 -11.44 -2.82 37.41
C ILE A 505 -11.28 -4.30 37.07
N HIS A 506 -10.52 -4.59 36.00
CA HIS A 506 -10.19 -5.94 35.57
C HIS A 506 -9.01 -5.91 34.59
N ILE A 507 -8.39 -7.07 34.41
CA ILE A 507 -7.35 -7.32 33.42
C ILE A 507 -7.83 -8.45 32.52
N GLU A 508 -7.83 -8.23 31.21
CA GLU A 508 -8.19 -9.25 30.22
C GLU A 508 -6.93 -9.74 29.53
N ARG A 509 -6.69 -11.05 29.53
CA ARG A 509 -5.74 -11.72 28.64
C ARG A 509 -6.38 -11.89 27.27
N ILE A 510 -5.65 -11.48 26.24
CA ILE A 510 -6.07 -11.55 24.86
C ILE A 510 -5.47 -12.83 24.26
N GLN A 511 -6.32 -13.72 23.77
CA GLN A 511 -5.94 -15.02 23.19
C GLN A 511 -6.32 -15.06 21.71
N ASN A 512 -5.80 -14.10 20.94
CA ASN A 512 -6.01 -14.08 19.49
C ASN A 512 -4.97 -14.99 18.79
N GLU A 513 -5.37 -16.23 18.48
CA GLU A 513 -4.51 -17.25 17.87
C GLU A 513 -3.94 -16.83 16.51
N ARG A 514 -4.78 -16.23 15.66
CA ARG A 514 -4.39 -15.80 14.30
C ARG A 514 -3.21 -14.82 14.37
N TRP A 515 -3.32 -13.81 15.22
CA TRP A 515 -2.27 -12.78 15.33
C TRP A 515 -1.06 -13.27 16.13
N TYR A 516 -1.26 -14.13 17.13
CA TYR A 516 -0.16 -14.73 17.88
C TYR A 516 0.74 -15.56 16.97
N LYS A 517 0.17 -16.34 16.03
CA LYS A 517 0.94 -17.08 15.03
C LYS A 517 1.79 -16.17 14.14
N GLN A 518 1.23 -15.06 13.67
CA GLN A 518 1.97 -14.10 12.85
C GLN A 518 3.10 -13.42 13.63
N TYR A 519 2.82 -13.03 14.88
CA TYR A 519 3.81 -12.47 15.80
C TYR A 519 4.97 -13.43 16.04
N VAL A 520 4.68 -14.71 16.38
CA VAL A 520 5.70 -15.73 16.64
C VAL A 520 6.55 -15.98 15.39
N ALA A 521 5.94 -16.08 14.21
CA ALA A 521 6.68 -16.22 12.95
C ALA A 521 7.63 -15.04 12.71
N HIS A 522 7.19 -13.82 13.03
CA HIS A 522 8.03 -12.62 12.91
C HIS A 522 9.14 -12.56 13.97
N ARG A 523 8.86 -13.01 15.20
CA ARG A 523 9.85 -13.13 16.29
C ARG A 523 10.98 -14.09 15.92
N GLU A 524 10.65 -15.25 15.35
CA GLU A 524 11.65 -16.22 14.88
C GLU A 524 12.53 -15.65 13.74
N ASP A 525 12.00 -14.76 12.90
CA ASP A 525 12.81 -14.04 11.93
C ASP A 525 13.78 -13.04 12.61
N PHE A 526 13.29 -12.29 13.61
CA PHE A 526 14.12 -11.37 14.39
C PHE A 526 15.24 -12.10 15.14
N ILE A 527 14.94 -13.20 15.82
CA ILE A 527 15.93 -14.00 16.54
C ILE A 527 16.99 -14.54 15.58
N ARG A 528 16.58 -15.03 14.40
CA ARG A 528 17.52 -15.52 13.38
C ARG A 528 18.42 -14.41 12.82
N ARG A 529 17.88 -13.22 12.58
CA ARG A 529 18.62 -12.10 11.98
C ARG A 529 19.52 -11.36 12.97
N LEU A 530 19.10 -11.25 14.23
CA LEU A 530 19.76 -10.44 15.25
C LEU A 530 20.60 -11.28 16.23
N VAL A 531 20.36 -12.60 16.27
CA VAL A 531 21.05 -13.54 17.18
C VAL A 531 20.81 -13.20 18.66
N GLU A 532 19.73 -12.47 18.96
CA GLU A 532 19.27 -12.12 20.30
C GLU A 532 17.75 -11.93 20.31
N ASP A 533 17.11 -12.15 21.47
CA ASP A 533 15.69 -11.86 21.64
C ASP A 533 15.51 -10.37 21.95
N THR A 534 14.85 -9.66 21.04
CA THR A 534 14.59 -8.22 21.14
C THR A 534 13.13 -7.93 21.51
N GLU A 535 12.39 -8.93 21.98
CA GLU A 535 11.05 -8.75 22.52
C GLU A 535 11.07 -7.89 23.80
N LYS A 536 10.15 -6.94 23.90
CA LYS A 536 9.88 -6.16 25.11
C LYS A 536 8.39 -6.14 25.43
N HIS A 537 8.06 -6.13 26.71
CA HIS A 537 6.71 -5.85 27.17
C HIS A 537 6.55 -4.33 27.33
N LEU A 538 5.70 -3.72 26.51
CA LEU A 538 5.52 -2.27 26.45
C LEU A 538 4.05 -1.89 26.55
N TYR A 539 3.80 -0.65 26.98
CA TYR A 539 2.46 -0.10 27.23
C TYR A 539 1.95 0.73 26.05
N HIS A 540 0.68 0.57 25.70
CA HIS A 540 -0.03 1.39 24.71
C HIS A 540 -1.38 1.87 25.26
N GLY A 541 -1.54 3.17 25.47
CA GLY A 541 -2.79 3.76 25.95
C GLY A 541 -3.67 4.22 24.80
N CYS A 542 -4.96 3.91 24.86
CA CYS A 542 -5.91 4.30 23.83
C CYS A 542 -7.33 4.50 24.41
N PRO A 543 -8.24 5.20 23.70
CA PRO A 543 -9.66 5.20 24.06
C PRO A 543 -10.32 3.83 23.88
N GLU A 544 -11.41 3.58 24.60
CA GLU A 544 -12.18 2.32 24.59
C GLU A 544 -12.60 1.88 23.18
N GLN A 545 -13.04 2.81 22.33
CA GLN A 545 -13.45 2.47 20.95
C GLN A 545 -12.28 1.92 20.12
N ALA A 546 -11.08 2.47 20.31
CA ALA A 546 -9.87 2.00 19.63
C ALA A 546 -9.39 0.67 20.20
N ALA A 547 -9.59 0.42 21.51
CA ALA A 547 -9.23 -0.85 22.12
C ALA A 547 -9.99 -2.02 21.50
N ASN A 548 -11.30 -1.86 21.24
CA ASN A 548 -12.10 -2.90 20.58
C ASN A 548 -11.55 -3.26 19.19
N LEU A 549 -11.16 -2.26 18.40
CA LEU A 549 -10.57 -2.48 17.08
C LEU A 549 -9.21 -3.16 17.16
N ILE A 550 -8.34 -2.74 18.10
CA ILE A 550 -7.00 -3.34 18.27
C ILE A 550 -7.10 -4.81 18.68
N MET A 551 -8.11 -5.20 19.47
CA MET A 551 -8.31 -6.59 19.87
C MET A 551 -8.74 -7.50 18.71
N GLU A 552 -9.54 -6.97 17.79
CA GLU A 552 -10.01 -7.71 16.61
C GLU A 552 -8.96 -7.72 15.48
N ASP A 553 -8.40 -6.54 15.15
CA ASP A 553 -7.58 -6.28 13.95
C ASP A 553 -6.08 -6.05 14.25
N CYS A 554 -5.62 -6.29 15.48
CA CYS A 554 -4.26 -6.05 15.96
C CYS A 554 -3.84 -4.56 15.94
N PHE A 555 -2.59 -4.28 16.35
CA PHE A 555 -1.99 -2.96 16.23
C PHE A 555 -1.76 -2.61 14.76
N ASN A 556 -2.57 -1.69 14.25
CA ASN A 556 -2.53 -1.30 12.84
C ASN A 556 -1.93 0.11 12.69
N ARG A 557 -0.85 0.22 11.92
CA ARG A 557 -0.14 1.49 11.70
C ARG A 557 -0.98 2.55 10.97
N SER A 558 -2.04 2.16 10.27
CA SER A 558 -2.95 3.11 9.57
C SER A 558 -3.66 4.07 10.52
N PHE A 559 -3.72 3.77 11.83
CA PHE A 559 -4.26 4.64 12.87
C PHE A 559 -3.21 5.59 13.51
N ALA A 560 -1.96 5.58 13.04
CA ALA A 560 -0.89 6.39 13.61
C ALA A 560 -1.19 7.91 13.52
N GLY A 561 -1.17 8.58 14.68
CA GLY A 561 -1.40 10.03 14.80
C GLY A 561 -2.87 10.46 14.90
N VAL A 562 -3.82 9.52 15.01
CA VAL A 562 -5.25 9.81 15.24
C VAL A 562 -5.52 9.97 16.74
N ASN A 563 -4.90 10.98 17.36
CA ASN A 563 -5.18 11.34 18.75
C ASN A 563 -6.25 12.44 18.79
N GLY A 564 -7.51 12.03 18.92
CA GLY A 564 -8.63 12.92 19.26
C GLY A 564 -9.45 13.44 18.06
N ASN A 565 -10.77 13.27 18.17
CA ASN A 565 -11.86 13.78 17.32
C ASN A 565 -12.16 13.03 16.00
N PHE A 566 -13.10 12.08 16.10
CA PHE A 566 -13.73 11.33 15.01
C PHE A 566 -14.78 12.13 14.19
N ASN A 567 -14.81 13.47 14.25
CA ASN A 567 -15.94 14.26 13.74
C ASN A 567 -15.60 15.39 12.74
N SER A 568 -14.54 15.28 11.95
CA SER A 568 -14.35 16.17 10.80
C SER A 568 -13.56 15.50 9.68
N CYS A 569 -14.27 14.80 8.79
CA CYS A 569 -13.74 14.43 7.48
C CYS A 569 -14.37 15.35 6.43
N CYS A 570 -13.56 16.26 5.89
CA CYS A 570 -13.86 17.03 4.70
C CYS A 570 -12.59 17.09 3.81
N PHE A 571 -12.55 16.18 2.83
CA PHE A 571 -12.04 16.32 1.46
C PHE A 571 -10.73 17.09 1.15
N VAL A 572 -9.92 16.37 0.36
CA VAL A 572 -8.93 16.74 -0.70
C VAL A 572 -7.43 16.74 -0.33
N LYS A 573 -6.67 15.75 -0.83
CA LYS A 573 -5.67 15.84 -1.95
C LYS A 573 -4.67 14.67 -1.96
N ILE A 574 -4.37 14.12 -3.15
CA ILE A 574 -3.10 13.43 -3.47
C ILE A 574 -2.43 14.10 -4.67
N SER A 575 -1.38 14.85 -4.37
CA SER A 575 -0.02 14.71 -4.93
C SER A 575 0.86 15.57 -4.03
N ILE A 576 1.56 14.86 -3.15
CA ILE A 576 2.54 15.25 -2.12
C ILE A 576 2.79 16.76 -1.94
N VAL A 577 1.97 17.39 -1.10
CA VAL A 577 2.40 18.14 0.10
C VAL A 577 1.28 17.93 1.13
N PHE A 578 1.53 17.10 2.14
CA PHE A 578 0.62 16.99 3.28
C PHE A 578 0.74 18.27 4.11
N VAL A 579 -0.33 19.07 4.18
CA VAL A 579 -0.58 19.93 5.34
C VAL A 579 -1.79 19.34 6.06
N PHE A 580 -1.55 18.26 6.80
CA PHE A 580 -2.38 17.97 7.95
C PHE A 580 -1.64 18.48 9.19
N LEU A 581 -2.30 19.33 9.96
CA LEU A 581 -1.98 19.57 11.37
C LEU A 581 -2.12 18.23 12.10
N ARG A 582 -1.02 17.47 12.27
CA ARG A 582 -0.98 16.22 13.05
C ARG A 582 -0.03 16.39 14.24
N SER A 583 -0.58 16.84 15.35
CA SER A 583 0.11 17.04 16.60
C SER A 583 0.39 15.69 17.29
N GLY A 584 1.48 14.98 16.94
CA GLY A 584 1.88 13.84 17.77
C GLY A 584 2.96 12.88 17.28
N THR A 585 3.25 12.78 15.98
CA THR A 585 4.24 11.80 15.48
C THR A 585 5.66 12.37 15.51
N VAL A 586 6.26 12.47 16.71
CA VAL A 586 7.58 13.09 16.92
C VAL A 586 8.73 12.17 16.46
N TYR A 587 8.56 10.84 16.55
CA TYR A 587 9.63 9.86 16.35
C TYR A 587 9.39 8.91 15.16
N GLY A 588 8.38 9.21 14.32
CA GLY A 588 8.07 8.46 13.10
C GLY A 588 6.58 8.13 12.95
N PHE A 589 6.17 7.75 11.74
CA PHE A 589 4.80 7.32 11.41
C PHE A 589 4.67 5.81 11.60
N GLY A 590 4.36 5.41 12.82
CA GLY A 590 4.20 4.02 13.21
C GLY A 590 3.38 3.88 14.49
N VAL A 591 3.32 2.67 15.04
CA VAL A 591 2.61 2.42 16.30
C VAL A 591 3.54 2.69 17.47
N TYR A 592 3.09 3.56 18.39
CA TYR A 592 3.86 4.00 19.55
C TYR A 592 3.63 3.09 20.75
N PHE A 593 4.72 2.70 21.37
CA PHE A 593 4.75 1.93 22.61
C PHE A 593 5.69 2.60 23.60
N SER A 594 5.42 2.42 24.89
CA SER A 594 6.24 3.00 25.96
C SER A 594 6.66 1.94 26.98
N SER A 595 7.90 1.99 27.45
CA SER A 595 8.33 1.20 28.62
C SER A 595 7.81 1.78 29.94
N ASN A 596 7.15 2.95 29.89
CA ASN A 596 6.61 3.67 31.04
C ASN A 596 5.09 3.82 30.88
N ALA A 597 4.30 3.13 31.72
CA ALA A 597 2.84 3.15 31.64
C ALA A 597 2.27 4.54 31.93
N SER A 598 2.92 5.34 32.77
CA SER A 598 2.51 6.73 32.99
C SER A 598 2.62 7.61 31.75
N TYR A 599 3.52 7.30 30.80
CA TYR A 599 3.54 8.02 29.53
C TYR A 599 2.30 7.63 28.70
N SER A 600 2.04 6.33 28.60
CA SER A 600 0.88 5.78 27.88
C SER A 600 -0.46 6.22 28.49
N HIS A 601 -0.52 6.49 29.80
CA HIS A 601 -1.70 7.03 30.48
C HIS A 601 -2.21 8.34 29.87
N GLY A 602 -1.32 9.19 29.33
CA GLY A 602 -1.71 10.42 28.64
C GLY A 602 -2.61 10.21 27.42
N PHE A 603 -2.59 9.00 26.85
CA PHE A 603 -3.35 8.61 25.66
C PHE A 603 -4.54 7.67 25.98
N ALA A 604 -4.58 7.13 27.20
CA ALA A 604 -5.68 6.30 27.70
C ALA A 604 -6.83 7.21 28.19
N HIS A 605 -7.63 7.74 27.26
CA HIS A 605 -8.73 8.65 27.59
C HIS A 605 -9.85 7.94 28.37
N ALA A 606 -10.39 8.63 29.39
CA ALA A 606 -11.48 8.10 30.20
C ALA A 606 -12.80 8.09 29.41
N ASN A 607 -13.56 7.00 29.53
CA ASN A 607 -14.91 6.89 28.99
C ASN A 607 -15.93 7.62 29.91
N ALA A 608 -17.22 7.54 29.57
CA ALA A 608 -18.29 8.17 30.34
C ALA A 608 -18.39 7.69 31.80
N ASN A 609 -17.88 6.50 32.10
CA ASN A 609 -17.85 5.91 33.44
C ASN A 609 -16.56 6.22 34.21
N GLY A 610 -15.66 7.01 33.62
CA GLY A 610 -14.34 7.33 34.17
C GLY A 610 -13.27 6.25 33.92
N GLU A 611 -13.58 5.22 33.14
CA GLU A 611 -12.71 4.06 32.91
C GLU A 611 -11.76 4.32 31.75
N ARG A 612 -10.53 3.84 31.90
CA ARG A 612 -9.43 3.99 30.95
C ARG A 612 -8.90 2.61 30.58
N CYS A 613 -8.44 2.50 29.34
CA CYS A 613 -7.91 1.26 28.79
C CYS A 613 -6.44 1.42 28.40
N MET A 614 -5.61 0.44 28.75
CA MET A 614 -4.21 0.39 28.35
C MET A 614 -3.80 -1.04 28.04
N PHE A 615 -3.17 -1.24 26.89
CA PHE A 615 -2.59 -2.53 26.51
C PHE A 615 -1.19 -2.70 27.11
N ILE A 616 -0.89 -3.94 27.47
CA ILE A 616 0.48 -4.46 27.54
C ILE A 616 0.67 -5.32 26.30
N ALA A 617 1.67 -4.95 25.50
CA ALA A 617 1.98 -5.61 24.24
C ALA A 617 3.38 -6.23 24.29
N ARG A 618 3.53 -7.39 23.66
CA ARG A 618 4.84 -7.94 23.29
C ARG A 618 5.29 -7.28 22.00
N VAL A 619 6.43 -6.61 22.02
CA VAL A 619 6.89 -5.76 20.92
C VAL A 619 8.30 -6.17 20.51
N LEU A 620 8.48 -6.52 19.24
CA LEU A 620 9.76 -6.83 18.63
C LEU A 620 10.49 -5.54 18.26
N VAL A 621 11.31 -5.02 19.18
CA VAL A 621 11.96 -3.71 18.96
C VAL A 621 13.13 -3.78 17.97
N GLY A 622 13.83 -4.91 17.90
CA GLY A 622 14.97 -5.10 17.00
C GLY A 622 16.07 -4.04 17.15
N LYS A 623 16.79 -3.76 16.05
CA LYS A 623 17.76 -2.66 15.99
C LYS A 623 17.04 -1.34 16.00
N THR A 624 17.37 -0.46 16.95
CA THR A 624 16.72 0.84 17.08
C THR A 624 17.61 1.99 16.61
N THR A 625 16.98 3.06 16.11
CA THR A 625 17.63 4.34 15.85
C THR A 625 16.76 5.49 16.34
N LYS A 626 17.34 6.69 16.47
CA LYS A 626 16.60 7.88 16.89
C LYS A 626 15.56 8.26 15.85
N GLY A 627 14.31 8.37 16.29
CA GLY A 627 13.19 8.73 15.44
C GLY A 627 13.11 10.22 15.11
N ASN A 628 12.45 10.57 14.00
CA ASN A 628 12.02 11.93 13.72
C ASN A 628 10.67 11.96 12.99
N SER A 629 10.03 13.13 12.96
CA SER A 629 8.67 13.31 12.44
C SER A 629 8.52 13.15 10.93
N SER A 630 9.61 13.06 10.16
CA SER A 630 9.58 12.83 8.71
C SER A 630 9.62 11.36 8.31
N MET A 631 9.94 10.45 9.26
CA MET A 631 10.14 9.03 8.99
C MET A 631 8.82 8.30 8.78
N LYS A 632 8.44 8.08 7.51
CA LYS A 632 7.19 7.39 7.12
C LYS A 632 7.28 5.87 7.12
N THR A 633 8.49 5.33 7.02
CA THR A 633 8.80 3.91 6.98
C THR A 633 9.98 3.62 7.89
N ARG A 634 10.24 2.35 8.17
CA ARG A 634 11.40 1.96 8.99
C ARG A 634 12.70 2.51 8.39
N PRO A 635 13.61 3.07 9.20
CA PRO A 635 14.91 3.52 8.71
C PRO A 635 15.74 2.36 8.17
N LEU A 636 16.52 2.60 7.12
CA LEU A 636 17.35 1.56 6.50
C LEU A 636 18.32 0.97 7.54
N GLY A 637 18.29 -0.36 7.70
CA GLY A 637 19.14 -1.08 8.67
C GLY A 637 18.60 -1.12 10.10
N PHE A 638 17.45 -0.50 10.38
CA PHE A 638 16.80 -0.48 11.69
C PHE A 638 15.37 -1.03 11.61
N ASP A 639 14.91 -1.58 12.74
CA ASP A 639 13.63 -2.26 12.88
C ASP A 639 12.57 -1.38 13.55
N SER A 640 12.99 -0.52 14.46
CA SER A 640 12.14 0.44 15.17
C SER A 640 12.85 1.77 15.35
N THR A 641 12.10 2.83 15.61
CA THR A 641 12.66 4.09 16.10
C THR A 641 12.37 4.30 17.57
N THR A 642 13.19 5.12 18.23
CA THR A 642 13.08 5.40 19.66
C THR A 642 13.39 6.86 19.97
N ASP A 643 12.94 7.31 21.13
CA ASP A 643 13.38 8.57 21.77
C ASP A 643 14.66 8.40 22.60
N GLU A 644 15.26 7.20 22.56
CA GLU A 644 16.42 6.78 23.36
C GLU A 644 16.13 6.68 24.87
N LYS A 645 14.86 6.78 25.28
CA LYS A 645 14.44 6.70 26.68
C LYS A 645 13.39 5.61 26.87
N HIS A 646 12.13 5.93 26.58
CA HIS A 646 10.99 5.09 26.94
C HIS A 646 10.10 4.76 25.75
N ILE A 647 10.22 5.49 24.62
CA ILE A 647 9.32 5.36 23.47
C ILE A 647 9.95 4.47 22.41
N PHE A 648 9.14 3.59 21.86
CA PHE A 648 9.46 2.74 20.72
C PHE A 648 8.36 2.87 19.67
N VAL A 649 8.75 3.05 18.40
CA VAL A 649 7.83 3.17 17.27
C VAL A 649 8.12 2.05 16.29
N THR A 650 7.10 1.24 16.03
CA THR A 650 7.16 0.09 15.10
C THR A 650 6.48 0.43 13.78
N TYR A 651 6.91 -0.21 12.69
CA TYR A 651 6.48 0.15 11.32
C TYR A 651 5.78 -1.00 10.57
N HIS A 652 5.59 -2.14 11.24
CA HIS A 652 4.99 -3.34 10.67
C HIS A 652 3.99 -3.96 11.66
N ASP A 653 2.83 -4.35 11.16
CA ASP A 653 1.68 -4.72 12.01
C ASP A 653 1.94 -6.01 12.83
N ALA A 654 2.77 -6.92 12.32
CA ALA A 654 3.20 -8.13 13.05
C ALA A 654 4.38 -7.90 14.05
N GLN A 655 4.87 -6.67 14.24
CA GLN A 655 5.92 -6.39 15.23
C GLN A 655 5.40 -6.34 16.67
N ALA A 656 4.08 -6.28 16.87
CA ALA A 656 3.49 -6.20 18.20
C ALA A 656 2.30 -7.15 18.35
N TYR A 657 2.17 -7.75 19.52
CA TYR A 657 1.03 -8.56 19.92
C TYR A 657 0.41 -7.99 21.19
N ALA A 658 -0.88 -7.68 21.17
CA ALA A 658 -1.62 -7.26 22.36
C ALA A 658 -1.83 -8.47 23.27
N GLU A 659 -1.20 -8.49 24.43
CA GLU A 659 -1.24 -9.63 25.34
C GLU A 659 -2.26 -9.43 26.46
N TYR A 660 -2.27 -8.23 27.05
CA TYR A 660 -3.21 -7.87 28.10
C TYR A 660 -3.87 -6.53 27.83
N LEU A 661 -5.13 -6.39 28.23
CA LEU A 661 -5.84 -5.12 28.34
C LEU A 661 -6.15 -4.84 29.81
N ILE A 662 -5.63 -3.73 30.33
CA ILE A 662 -5.91 -3.25 31.68
C ILE A 662 -7.00 -2.19 31.60
N THR A 663 -8.10 -2.41 32.32
CA THR A 663 -9.16 -1.43 32.51
C THR A 663 -9.10 -0.89 33.93
N TYR A 664 -8.91 0.42 34.08
CA TYR A 664 -8.68 1.09 35.37
C TYR A 664 -9.35 2.47 35.44
N LYS A 665 -9.45 3.07 36.62
CA LYS A 665 -9.97 4.43 36.82
C LYS A 665 -8.91 5.38 37.32
#